data_AF-A0A8B8J4M9-F1
#
_entry.id   AF-A0A8B8J4M9-F1
#
_cell.length_a   1.000
_cell.length_b   1.000
_cell.length_c   1.000
_cell.angle_alpha   90.00
_cell.angle_beta   90.00
_cell.angle_gamma   90.00
#
_symmetry.space_group_name_H-M   'P 1'
#
loop_
_entity.id
_entity.type
_entity.pdbx_description
1 polymer ?
#
loop_
_entity_poly.entity_id
_entity_poly.type
_entity_poly.pdbx_seq_one_letter_code
_entity_poly.pdbx_strand_id
1 'polypeptide(L)'
;MRRKSLPVVSLEHKRDAYGFAVRPQHLQRYREYAKIYKEEEEERSEQWKNFLERLAESAQVSSNGSSAQDFGAEAPNVSGNDSDRSGIDKRDGSEEVGAEKEPVEKEKAKLHRIHTWSQIRPSLAAIEQLMSQRVEKRKSPSSDEQEPGRSGNCLAPIEEVARPSKEGESEEEFYDADRSNAVKQEAPSGDGENADSAAKQEPFFPWKEELNFLVRGGVPMALRGELWQAFVGVKARRVEGYYDDLLVLDANTDNIKESDASLPNDTIRMPKKPQGGCAPEKWKTQIEKDLPRTFPGHPALDEDGRNALRRLLTAYARHNPSVGYCQAMNFFAGLLLLLMPEENAFWTLLGIIDDYFDGYYSEEMIESQVDQLVFEELVREKFPKLVHHLDYLGVQVAWVTGPWFLSIFMNMLPWESVLRIWDVLLFDGNRVMLFRAALALMELYGPAVVTTKDAGDAVTLLQSLAGSTFDSSQLVLTACMGYQAIDETMLNELRKKHRPAVIAAMEERSRGLNEWKDSKGLASKLYSFKHDRGSILTETNLSEALGDTQTNGDLHNLKSGSTDIEGYLNGLTVDSETDSIPDFQEQVTWLKVELCKLLEEKRSALLRAEELETALMEMVKQDNRRLLSAKVEQLEEEVSELRQALADKQEQERAMLQYRS
;
A
#
# COMPACT_ATOMS: atom_id res chain seq x y z
N MET A 1 9.94 48.56 -10.66
CA MET A 1 9.12 47.73 -11.56
C MET A 1 8.51 46.59 -10.75
N ARG A 2 7.18 46.47 -10.67
CA ARG A 2 6.52 45.39 -9.89
C ARG A 2 6.52 44.09 -10.70
N ARG A 3 6.81 42.95 -10.06
CA ARG A 3 6.54 41.62 -10.64
C ARG A 3 5.03 41.48 -10.83
N LYS A 4 4.58 41.05 -12.02
CA LYS A 4 3.16 40.70 -12.24
C LYS A 4 2.86 39.41 -11.49
N SER A 5 1.96 39.47 -10.52
CA SER A 5 1.34 38.29 -9.91
C SER A 5 0.44 37.60 -10.93
N LEU A 6 0.66 36.30 -11.15
CA LEU A 6 -0.30 35.45 -11.86
C LEU A 6 -1.58 35.28 -11.01
N PRO A 7 -2.77 35.17 -11.62
CA PRO A 7 -4.02 35.11 -10.88
C PRO A 7 -4.19 33.75 -10.18
N VAL A 8 -4.28 33.78 -8.85
CA VAL A 8 -4.45 32.59 -7.99
C VAL A 8 -5.87 31.97 -8.10
N VAL A 9 -6.80 32.66 -8.76
CA VAL A 9 -8.26 32.49 -8.61
C VAL A 9 -8.89 31.36 -9.45
N SER A 10 -8.17 30.63 -10.31
CA SER A 10 -8.76 29.55 -11.15
C SER A 10 -8.47 28.12 -10.69
N LEU A 11 -7.62 27.90 -9.67
CA LEU A 11 -7.14 26.56 -9.32
C LEU A 11 -8.01 25.81 -8.30
N GLU A 12 -8.74 26.53 -7.46
CA GLU A 12 -9.57 25.97 -6.37
C GLU A 12 -10.69 25.06 -6.90
N HIS A 13 -11.24 25.35 -8.08
CA HIS A 13 -12.32 24.60 -8.71
C HIS A 13 -11.90 23.25 -9.34
N LYS A 14 -10.64 22.81 -9.16
CA LYS A 14 -10.10 21.53 -9.65
C LYS A 14 -9.55 20.63 -8.55
N ARG A 15 -9.68 21.03 -7.28
CA ARG A 15 -9.25 20.23 -6.12
C ARG A 15 -10.44 19.81 -5.26
N ASP A 16 -10.24 18.74 -4.49
CA ASP A 16 -11.15 18.35 -3.42
C ASP A 16 -10.85 19.08 -2.11
N ALA A 17 -11.69 18.83 -1.09
CA ALA A 17 -11.57 19.44 0.23
C ALA A 17 -10.23 19.16 0.95
N TYR A 18 -9.53 18.08 0.57
CA TYR A 18 -8.24 17.69 1.14
C TYR A 18 -7.06 18.26 0.34
N GLY A 19 -7.32 18.91 -0.80
CA GLY A 19 -6.31 19.55 -1.64
C GLY A 19 -5.79 18.69 -2.80
N PHE A 20 -6.34 17.50 -3.04
CA PHE A 20 -5.92 16.66 -4.16
C PHE A 20 -6.57 17.10 -5.48
N ALA A 21 -5.88 16.89 -6.60
CA ALA A 21 -6.41 17.22 -7.91
C ALA A 21 -7.47 16.20 -8.37
N VAL A 22 -8.68 16.67 -8.68
CA VAL A 22 -9.76 15.84 -9.23
C VAL A 22 -9.49 15.59 -10.72
N ARG A 23 -9.52 14.33 -11.15
CA ARG A 23 -9.29 13.97 -12.56
C ARG A 23 -10.34 14.65 -13.46
N PRO A 24 -9.97 15.24 -14.61
CA PRO A 24 -10.90 16.00 -15.45
C PRO A 24 -12.19 15.24 -15.81
N GLN A 25 -12.06 13.96 -16.13
CA GLN A 25 -13.17 13.05 -16.46
C GLN A 25 -14.21 12.84 -15.35
N HIS A 26 -13.85 13.14 -14.09
CA HIS A 26 -14.71 12.98 -12.92
C HIS A 26 -15.14 14.34 -12.32
N LEU A 27 -14.66 15.46 -12.85
CA LEU A 27 -14.85 16.79 -12.26
C LEU A 27 -16.31 17.23 -12.18
N GLN A 28 -17.13 16.84 -13.16
CA GLN A 28 -18.57 17.15 -13.15
C GLN A 28 -19.30 16.40 -12.03
N ARG A 29 -19.07 15.08 -11.92
CA ARG A 29 -19.64 14.25 -10.86
C ARG A 29 -19.15 14.68 -9.47
N TYR A 30 -17.88 15.09 -9.35
CA TYR A 30 -17.38 15.68 -8.09
C TYR A 30 -18.18 16.92 -7.69
N ARG A 31 -18.52 17.84 -8.61
CA ARG A 31 -19.30 19.05 -8.29
C ARG A 31 -20.71 18.74 -7.79
N GLU A 32 -21.33 17.67 -8.30
CA GLU A 32 -22.64 17.20 -7.85
C GLU A 32 -22.58 16.73 -6.39
N TYR A 33 -21.51 16.03 -6.00
CA TYR A 33 -21.30 15.52 -4.64
C TYR A 33 -20.65 16.53 -3.69
N ALA A 34 -19.95 17.57 -4.18
CA ALA A 34 -19.23 18.52 -3.33
C ALA A 34 -20.13 19.28 -2.34
N LYS A 35 -21.42 19.50 -2.67
CA LYS A 35 -22.40 20.05 -1.72
C LYS A 35 -22.81 19.01 -0.68
N ILE A 36 -23.04 17.77 -1.09
CA ILE A 36 -23.40 16.65 -0.20
C ILE A 36 -22.28 16.42 0.81
N TYR A 37 -21.03 16.33 0.37
CA TYR A 37 -19.87 16.17 1.25
C TYR A 37 -19.75 17.29 2.29
N LYS A 38 -20.10 18.52 1.94
CA LYS A 38 -20.09 19.63 2.90
C LYS A 38 -21.17 19.45 3.97
N GLU A 39 -22.38 19.07 3.57
CA GLU A 39 -23.51 18.83 4.48
C GLU A 39 -23.23 17.61 5.39
N GLU A 40 -22.70 16.52 4.83
CA GLU A 40 -22.27 15.34 5.59
C GLU A 40 -21.09 15.62 6.54
N GLU A 41 -20.14 16.49 6.17
CA GLU A 41 -19.01 16.87 7.02
C GLU A 41 -19.46 17.76 8.18
N GLU A 42 -20.44 18.65 7.97
CA GLU A 42 -21.08 19.43 9.03
C GLU A 42 -21.86 18.52 9.99
N GLU A 43 -22.69 17.60 9.50
CA GLU A 43 -23.46 16.66 10.33
C GLU A 43 -22.53 15.74 11.15
N ARG A 44 -21.55 15.08 10.51
CA ARG A 44 -20.65 14.17 11.23
C ARG A 44 -19.78 14.93 12.25
N SER A 45 -19.39 16.17 11.95
CA SER A 45 -18.65 17.02 12.90
C SER A 45 -19.46 17.31 14.16
N GLU A 46 -20.76 17.59 14.03
CA GLU A 46 -21.65 17.80 15.17
C GLU A 46 -21.86 16.51 15.98
N GLN A 47 -22.11 15.38 15.31
CA GLN A 47 -22.25 14.07 15.98
C GLN A 47 -21.00 13.70 16.79
N TRP A 48 -19.81 13.81 16.19
CA TRP A 48 -18.55 13.53 16.86
C TRP A 48 -18.25 14.51 18.00
N LYS A 49 -18.56 15.80 17.84
CA LYS A 49 -18.43 16.79 18.92
C LYS A 49 -19.30 16.39 20.12
N ASN A 50 -20.59 16.13 19.89
CA ASN A 50 -21.55 15.75 20.92
C ASN A 50 -21.16 14.44 21.63
N PHE A 51 -20.52 13.50 20.92
CA PHE A 51 -19.95 12.29 21.52
C PHE A 51 -18.72 12.60 22.40
N LEU A 52 -17.76 13.35 21.88
CA LEU A 52 -16.51 13.65 22.59
C LEU A 52 -16.74 14.54 23.81
N GLU A 53 -17.72 15.45 23.80
CA GLU A 53 -18.12 16.25 24.96
C GLU A 53 -18.73 15.37 26.07
N ARG A 54 -19.72 14.51 25.74
CA ARG A 54 -20.29 13.54 26.70
C ARG A 54 -19.23 12.58 27.27
N LEU A 55 -18.27 12.15 26.46
CA LEU A 55 -17.18 11.29 26.91
C LEU A 55 -16.24 12.03 27.89
N ALA A 56 -15.96 13.31 27.65
CA ALA A 56 -15.15 14.15 28.56
C ALA A 56 -15.86 14.37 29.91
N GLU A 57 -17.16 14.65 29.88
CA GLU A 57 -17.98 14.78 31.09
C GLU A 57 -17.97 13.49 31.92
N SER A 58 -18.15 12.33 31.28
CA SER A 58 -18.11 11.03 31.97
C SER A 58 -16.76 10.76 32.66
N ALA A 59 -15.65 11.15 32.03
CA ALA A 59 -14.32 11.04 32.61
C ALA A 59 -14.14 11.97 33.82
N GLN A 60 -14.62 13.22 33.78
CA GLN A 60 -14.52 14.16 34.89
C GLN A 60 -15.42 13.79 36.09
N VAL A 61 -16.60 13.22 35.85
CA VAL A 61 -17.46 12.70 36.91
C VAL A 61 -16.76 11.53 37.64
N SER A 62 -16.01 10.70 36.92
CA SER A 62 -15.24 9.60 37.54
C SER A 62 -14.07 10.09 38.40
N SER A 63 -13.39 11.20 38.06
CA SER A 63 -12.31 11.74 38.88
C SER A 63 -12.81 12.43 40.15
N ASN A 64 -13.92 13.18 40.06
CA ASN A 64 -14.45 13.96 41.19
C ASN A 64 -15.16 13.12 42.26
N GLY A 65 -15.38 11.82 42.02
CA GLY A 65 -15.87 10.87 43.02
C GLY A 65 -14.87 10.52 44.13
N SER A 66 -13.64 11.05 44.08
CA SER A 66 -12.52 10.62 44.94
C SER A 66 -11.89 11.71 45.83
N SER A 67 -12.57 12.84 46.07
CA SER A 67 -12.06 13.90 46.96
C SER A 67 -13.16 14.70 47.67
N ALA A 68 -13.88 14.04 48.58
CA ALA A 68 -14.80 14.68 49.51
C ALA A 68 -14.33 14.50 50.96
N GLN A 69 -13.31 15.26 51.38
CA GLN A 69 -13.13 15.61 52.79
C GLN A 69 -12.67 17.06 52.96
N ASP A 70 -13.55 17.78 53.65
CA ASP A 70 -13.64 19.20 53.95
C ASP A 70 -12.42 19.79 54.67
N PHE A 71 -12.10 21.07 54.40
CA PHE A 71 -11.64 22.06 55.39
C PHE A 71 -11.68 23.47 54.78
N GLY A 72 -12.56 24.33 55.29
CA GLY A 72 -12.66 25.74 54.90
C GLY A 72 -11.75 26.69 55.70
N ALA A 73 -11.34 27.79 55.07
CA ALA A 73 -10.82 28.99 55.73
C ALA A 73 -11.03 30.24 54.83
N GLU A 74 -11.16 31.41 55.46
CA GLU A 74 -11.66 32.66 54.85
C GLU A 74 -10.63 33.41 53.99
N ALA A 75 -11.12 34.23 53.04
CA ALA A 75 -10.32 35.17 52.26
C ALA A 75 -10.62 36.63 52.66
N PRO A 76 -9.61 37.48 52.98
CA PRO A 76 -9.82 38.90 53.24
C PRO A 76 -9.66 39.78 51.99
N ASN A 77 -10.57 40.72 51.79
CA ASN A 77 -10.46 41.82 50.82
C ASN A 77 -9.40 42.85 51.26
N VAL A 78 -8.56 43.34 50.33
CA VAL A 78 -8.02 44.72 50.37
C VAL A 78 -7.94 45.29 48.94
N SER A 79 -8.43 46.53 48.79
CA SER A 79 -8.41 47.37 47.60
C SER A 79 -7.16 48.24 47.47
N GLY A 80 -6.77 48.63 46.25
CA GLY A 80 -5.77 49.68 46.02
C GLY A 80 -5.86 50.30 44.62
N ASN A 81 -6.19 51.60 44.55
CA ASN A 81 -6.09 52.43 43.34
C ASN A 81 -4.62 52.70 42.97
N ASP A 82 -4.36 53.09 41.73
CA ASP A 82 -3.77 54.42 41.47
C ASP A 82 -4.08 54.92 40.05
N SER A 83 -4.13 56.24 39.89
CA SER A 83 -4.63 56.94 38.69
C SER A 83 -3.63 57.94 38.08
N ASP A 84 -3.99 58.44 36.90
CA ASP A 84 -3.54 59.71 36.29
C ASP A 84 -2.12 59.83 35.70
N ARG A 85 -2.07 60.05 34.37
CA ARG A 85 -1.99 61.43 33.85
C ARG A 85 -2.36 61.62 32.37
N SER A 86 -2.74 62.86 32.05
CA SER A 86 -3.41 63.31 30.83
C SER A 86 -2.60 64.33 29.99
N GLY A 87 -2.93 64.48 28.69
CA GLY A 87 -2.52 65.62 27.83
C GLY A 87 -2.58 65.26 26.33
N ILE A 88 -3.70 65.44 25.62
CA ILE A 88 -4.14 66.66 24.88
C ILE A 88 -3.25 66.99 23.66
N ASP A 89 -3.76 66.79 22.44
CA ASP A 89 -4.13 67.92 21.55
C ASP A 89 -5.10 67.52 20.41
N LYS A 90 -5.67 68.49 19.66
CA LYS A 90 -6.76 68.29 18.66
C LYS A 90 -6.48 68.86 17.25
N ARG A 91 -7.26 68.37 16.27
CA ARG A 91 -7.50 68.84 14.88
C ARG A 91 -6.46 68.37 13.83
N ASP A 92 -6.78 68.18 12.54
CA ASP A 92 -8.03 68.43 11.78
C ASP A 92 -8.15 67.49 10.54
N GLY A 93 -9.34 67.39 9.94
CA GLY A 93 -9.52 67.20 8.48
C GLY A 93 -9.29 65.83 7.76
N SER A 94 -10.42 65.14 7.50
CA SER A 94 -10.83 64.64 6.16
C SER A 94 -10.36 63.30 5.55
N GLU A 95 -11.31 62.71 4.81
CA GLU A 95 -11.27 61.65 3.78
C GLU A 95 -11.29 60.15 4.20
N GLU A 96 -12.41 59.50 3.83
CA GLU A 96 -12.62 58.04 3.88
C GLU A 96 -11.99 57.35 2.66
N VAL A 97 -11.24 56.27 2.88
CA VAL A 97 -11.11 55.17 1.91
C VAL A 97 -11.16 53.86 2.69
N GLY A 98 -11.98 52.91 2.22
CA GLY A 98 -12.26 51.66 2.94
C GLY A 98 -11.04 50.74 3.07
N ALA A 99 -10.98 50.02 4.20
CA ALA A 99 -10.05 48.93 4.45
C ALA A 99 -10.81 47.66 4.86
N GLU A 100 -10.46 46.54 4.25
CA GLU A 100 -11.13 45.25 4.38
C GLU A 100 -10.93 44.65 5.78
N LYS A 101 -11.99 44.05 6.35
CA LYS A 101 -11.94 43.35 7.65
C LYS A 101 -11.45 41.91 7.52
N GLU A 102 -10.19 41.70 7.15
CA GLU A 102 -9.52 40.40 7.33
C GLU A 102 -8.11 40.58 7.91
N PRO A 103 -7.98 40.48 9.25
CA PRO A 103 -7.25 39.31 9.75
C PRO A 103 -7.88 38.62 10.98
N VAL A 104 -8.95 39.19 11.56
CA VAL A 104 -9.46 38.82 12.90
C VAL A 104 -10.11 37.43 12.96
N GLU A 105 -10.67 36.93 11.85
CA GLU A 105 -11.36 35.63 11.86
C GLU A 105 -10.42 34.43 11.93
N LYS A 106 -9.22 34.52 11.32
CA LYS A 106 -8.23 33.42 11.38
C LYS A 106 -7.69 33.21 12.79
N GLU A 107 -7.44 34.29 13.54
CA GLU A 107 -7.07 34.17 14.96
C GLU A 107 -8.22 33.65 15.82
N LYS A 108 -9.46 34.12 15.61
CA LYS A 108 -10.63 33.61 16.34
C LYS A 108 -10.90 32.14 16.06
N ALA A 109 -10.82 31.70 14.81
CA ALA A 109 -10.94 30.28 14.44
C ALA A 109 -9.83 29.43 15.06
N LYS A 110 -8.59 29.95 15.12
CA LYS A 110 -7.46 29.26 15.77
C LYS A 110 -7.66 29.17 17.29
N LEU A 111 -8.11 30.25 17.95
CA LEU A 111 -8.44 30.26 19.38
C LEU A 111 -9.61 29.32 19.71
N HIS A 112 -10.68 29.36 18.92
CA HIS A 112 -11.86 28.52 19.12
C HIS A 112 -11.50 27.04 18.92
N ARG A 113 -10.75 26.71 17.87
CA ARG A 113 -10.18 25.37 17.65
C ARG A 113 -9.34 24.92 18.86
N ILE A 114 -8.43 25.75 19.37
CA ILE A 114 -7.62 25.43 20.56
C ILE A 114 -8.48 25.20 21.82
N HIS A 115 -9.55 25.98 22.01
CA HIS A 115 -10.45 25.83 23.15
C HIS A 115 -11.21 24.48 23.09
N THR A 116 -11.81 24.14 21.94
CA THR A 116 -12.46 22.84 21.70
C THR A 116 -11.47 21.68 21.89
N TRP A 117 -10.22 21.81 21.45
CA TRP A 117 -9.19 20.78 21.65
C TRP A 117 -8.83 20.54 23.11
N SER A 118 -8.84 21.57 23.96
CA SER A 118 -8.58 21.39 25.40
C SER A 118 -9.67 20.56 26.09
N GLN A 119 -10.91 20.61 25.60
CA GLN A 119 -12.08 19.87 26.10
C GLN A 119 -12.11 18.42 25.59
N ILE A 120 -11.61 18.16 24.38
CA ILE A 120 -11.61 16.83 23.72
C ILE A 120 -10.48 15.90 24.19
N ARG A 121 -9.37 16.44 24.74
CA ARG A 121 -8.20 15.64 25.15
C ARG A 121 -8.50 14.46 26.10
N PRO A 122 -9.34 14.58 27.15
CA PRO A 122 -9.70 13.45 28.01
C PRO A 122 -10.40 12.32 27.24
N SER A 123 -11.26 12.66 26.29
CA SER A 123 -12.01 11.74 25.45
C SER A 123 -11.10 10.97 24.49
N LEU A 124 -10.09 11.64 23.93
CA LEU A 124 -9.04 10.98 23.14
C LEU A 124 -8.24 10.00 24.00
N ALA A 125 -7.87 10.35 25.23
CA ALA A 125 -7.15 9.44 26.12
C ALA A 125 -7.94 8.15 26.45
N ALA A 126 -9.26 8.23 26.60
CA ALA A 126 -10.12 7.07 26.79
C ALA A 126 -10.15 6.15 25.53
N ILE A 127 -10.23 6.73 24.33
CA ILE A 127 -10.13 5.98 23.06
C ILE A 127 -8.75 5.35 22.91
N GLU A 128 -7.68 6.08 23.22
CA GLU A 128 -6.30 5.59 23.19
C GLU A 128 -6.09 4.43 24.16
N GLN A 129 -6.68 4.46 25.36
CA GLN A 129 -6.61 3.37 26.33
C GLN A 129 -7.27 2.09 25.79
N LEU A 130 -8.47 2.21 25.20
CA LEU A 130 -9.15 1.10 24.52
C LEU A 130 -8.28 0.51 23.40
N MET A 131 -7.65 1.36 22.59
CA MET A 131 -6.86 0.92 21.43
C MET A 131 -5.48 0.37 21.80
N SER A 132 -4.86 0.89 22.87
CA SER A 132 -3.56 0.42 23.37
C SER A 132 -3.62 -1.06 23.82
N GLN A 133 -4.76 -1.49 24.38
CA GLN A 133 -4.98 -2.91 24.73
C GLN A 133 -4.90 -3.85 23.53
N ARG A 134 -5.25 -3.40 22.31
CA ARG A 134 -5.06 -4.19 21.08
C ARG A 134 -3.57 -4.40 20.79
N VAL A 135 -2.75 -3.38 21.02
CA VAL A 135 -1.28 -3.44 20.84
C VAL A 135 -0.65 -4.37 21.87
N GLU A 136 -1.05 -4.27 23.14
CA GLU A 136 -0.53 -5.11 24.23
C GLU A 136 -0.90 -6.59 24.07
N LYS A 137 -2.13 -6.89 23.65
CA LYS A 137 -2.56 -8.27 23.31
C LYS A 137 -1.74 -8.88 22.18
N ARG A 138 -1.31 -8.09 21.18
CA ARG A 138 -0.43 -8.57 20.09
C ARG A 138 1.02 -8.79 20.55
N LYS A 139 1.52 -7.98 21.49
CA LYS A 139 2.86 -8.16 22.10
C LYS A 139 2.94 -9.35 23.07
N SER A 140 1.82 -9.93 23.46
CA SER A 140 1.74 -11.07 24.38
C SER A 140 1.10 -12.28 23.70
N PRO A 141 1.82 -12.95 22.77
CA PRO A 141 1.30 -14.18 22.16
C PRO A 141 1.04 -15.21 23.24
N SER A 142 -0.16 -15.79 23.22
CA SER A 142 -0.42 -17.04 23.92
C SER A 142 0.49 -18.11 23.33
N SER A 143 1.04 -18.95 24.21
CA SER A 143 2.04 -19.95 23.86
C SER A 143 1.41 -21.17 23.19
N ASP A 144 0.91 -21.01 21.96
CA ASP A 144 0.55 -22.08 21.03
C ASP A 144 0.41 -21.54 19.60
N GLU A 145 1.54 -21.44 18.88
CA GLU A 145 1.69 -21.54 17.41
C GLU A 145 3.17 -21.29 17.05
N GLN A 146 3.98 -22.34 16.97
CA GLN A 146 5.33 -22.28 16.40
C GLN A 146 5.37 -22.97 15.03
N GLU A 147 5.31 -22.18 13.95
CA GLU A 147 5.88 -22.61 12.68
C GLU A 147 7.41 -22.45 12.69
N PRO A 148 8.18 -23.45 12.23
CA PRO A 148 9.63 -23.42 12.32
C PRO A 148 10.25 -22.67 11.12
N GLY A 149 10.62 -21.39 11.30
CA GLY A 149 11.58 -20.79 10.36
C GLY A 149 11.60 -19.29 10.11
N ARG A 150 11.56 -18.40 11.11
CA ARG A 150 12.06 -17.02 10.93
C ARG A 150 12.63 -16.39 12.20
N SER A 151 13.95 -16.24 12.23
CA SER A 151 14.66 -15.43 13.24
C SER A 151 14.57 -13.95 12.87
N GLY A 152 13.43 -13.32 13.16
CA GLY A 152 13.30 -11.86 13.24
C GLY A 152 13.69 -11.37 14.64
N ASN A 153 14.42 -10.26 14.74
CA ASN A 153 14.88 -9.73 16.03
C ASN A 153 13.72 -9.18 16.88
N CYS A 154 13.08 -10.02 17.69
CA CYS A 154 12.34 -9.57 18.86
C CYS A 154 13.31 -9.24 20.01
N LEU A 155 12.95 -8.22 20.79
CA LEU A 155 13.77 -7.67 21.87
C LEU A 155 13.97 -8.69 23.00
N ALA A 156 15.22 -8.90 23.41
CA ALA A 156 15.54 -9.71 24.59
C ALA A 156 15.47 -8.85 25.88
N PRO A 157 14.72 -9.27 26.91
CA PRO A 157 14.83 -8.69 28.25
C PRO A 157 16.18 -9.04 28.90
N ILE A 158 16.73 -8.11 29.68
CA ILE A 158 17.99 -8.29 30.42
C ILE A 158 17.78 -9.23 31.61
N GLU A 159 18.81 -10.02 31.93
CA GLU A 159 18.82 -11.09 32.93
C GLU A 159 18.44 -10.64 34.36
N GLU A 160 17.64 -11.43 35.07
CA GLU A 160 17.71 -11.51 36.53
C GLU A 160 17.70 -12.98 37.04
N VAL A 161 18.84 -13.35 37.61
CA VAL A 161 19.24 -14.49 38.46
C VAL A 161 18.23 -15.63 38.75
N ALA A 162 18.67 -16.86 38.44
CA ALA A 162 17.91 -18.12 38.56
C ALA A 162 17.75 -18.74 39.97
N ARG A 163 16.75 -19.64 40.12
CA ARG A 163 16.81 -20.93 40.87
C ARG A 163 15.61 -21.86 40.51
N PRO A 164 15.66 -23.20 40.78
CA PRO A 164 15.16 -24.17 39.79
C PRO A 164 13.88 -24.98 40.11
N SER A 165 13.27 -25.42 39.00
CA SER A 165 12.38 -26.57 38.70
C SER A 165 11.82 -27.51 39.79
N LYS A 166 10.55 -27.90 39.55
CA LYS A 166 10.07 -29.30 39.59
C LYS A 166 9.04 -29.59 38.49
N GLU A 167 9.03 -30.83 38.03
CA GLU A 167 8.19 -31.37 36.94
C GLU A 167 6.81 -31.82 37.46
N GLY A 168 5.84 -31.99 36.54
CA GLY A 168 4.53 -32.57 36.82
C GLY A 168 3.64 -32.58 35.57
N GLU A 169 3.52 -33.73 34.91
CA GLU A 169 2.72 -33.97 33.70
C GLU A 169 1.22 -34.11 34.04
N SER A 170 0.33 -33.62 33.17
CA SER A 170 -0.96 -34.29 32.86
C SER A 170 -1.60 -33.66 31.62
N GLU A 171 -2.00 -34.50 30.67
CA GLU A 171 -2.86 -34.15 29.53
C GLU A 171 -4.33 -34.28 29.95
N GLU A 172 -5.22 -33.37 29.54
CA GLU A 172 -6.65 -33.67 29.30
C GLU A 172 -7.20 -32.76 28.17
N GLU A 173 -7.93 -33.37 27.24
CA GLU A 173 -8.63 -32.67 26.15
C GLU A 173 -9.90 -31.97 26.67
N PHE A 174 -10.21 -30.77 26.16
CA PHE A 174 -11.57 -30.25 26.27
C PHE A 174 -12.00 -29.47 25.03
N TYR A 175 -13.04 -29.97 24.36
CA TYR A 175 -13.79 -29.22 23.36
C TYR A 175 -14.69 -28.21 24.08
N ASP A 176 -14.82 -26.99 23.56
CA ASP A 176 -16.09 -26.31 23.66
C ASP A 176 -16.43 -25.53 22.39
N ALA A 177 -17.63 -25.78 21.89
CA ALA A 177 -18.26 -25.01 20.85
C ALA A 177 -19.39 -24.24 21.52
N ASP A 178 -19.63 -22.98 21.13
CA ASP A 178 -20.96 -22.45 21.33
C ASP A 178 -21.46 -21.53 20.21
N ARG A 179 -22.75 -21.64 19.94
CA ARG A 179 -23.43 -21.09 18.78
C ARG A 179 -24.84 -20.62 19.14
N SER A 180 -24.92 -19.36 19.52
CA SER A 180 -26.08 -18.45 19.31
C SER A 180 -27.44 -18.75 19.99
N ASN A 181 -28.02 -17.67 20.51
CA ASN A 181 -29.46 -17.39 20.67
C ASN A 181 -30.25 -18.14 21.76
N ALA A 182 -30.82 -17.40 22.72
CA ALA A 182 -32.26 -17.04 22.71
C ALA A 182 -32.70 -16.26 23.98
N VAL A 183 -33.85 -15.56 23.86
CA VAL A 183 -34.48 -14.72 24.90
C VAL A 183 -35.46 -15.54 25.77
N LYS A 184 -35.44 -15.38 27.11
CA LYS A 184 -36.65 -15.17 27.96
C LYS A 184 -36.43 -14.88 29.45
N GLN A 185 -37.48 -14.29 30.03
CA GLN A 185 -37.67 -13.62 31.33
C GLN A 185 -37.66 -14.48 32.62
N GLU A 186 -37.65 -13.73 33.74
CA GLU A 186 -38.16 -14.01 35.11
C GLU A 186 -37.18 -14.55 36.19
N ALA A 187 -37.45 -14.12 37.43
CA ALA A 187 -36.63 -14.21 38.65
C ALA A 187 -37.50 -14.80 39.80
N PRO A 188 -37.07 -14.96 41.09
CA PRO A 188 -35.79 -14.58 41.72
C PRO A 188 -35.20 -15.62 42.73
N SER A 189 -34.16 -15.18 43.46
CA SER A 189 -33.67 -15.69 44.77
C SER A 189 -32.73 -16.91 44.80
N GLY A 190 -31.68 -16.81 45.62
CA GLY A 190 -30.70 -17.87 45.91
C GLY A 190 -29.31 -17.31 46.20
N ASP A 191 -29.04 -16.90 47.44
CA ASP A 191 -27.70 -16.48 47.88
C ASP A 191 -26.69 -17.64 47.77
N GLY A 192 -25.48 -17.35 47.32
CA GLY A 192 -24.42 -18.33 47.12
C GLY A 192 -23.10 -17.67 46.73
N GLU A 193 -22.40 -17.12 47.72
CA GLU A 193 -21.04 -16.63 47.52
C GLU A 193 -20.11 -17.76 47.06
N ASN A 194 -19.42 -17.56 45.94
CA ASN A 194 -18.13 -18.19 45.67
C ASN A 194 -17.32 -17.26 44.78
N ALA A 195 -16.20 -16.78 45.32
CA ALA A 195 -15.17 -16.09 44.55
C ALA A 195 -14.33 -17.11 43.74
N ASP A 196 -13.40 -16.58 42.94
CA ASP A 196 -12.40 -17.33 42.17
C ASP A 196 -12.88 -18.12 40.94
N SER A 197 -13.42 -17.37 39.98
CA SER A 197 -12.97 -17.54 38.59
C SER A 197 -12.56 -16.17 38.01
N ALA A 198 -11.27 -15.85 38.07
CA ALA A 198 -10.70 -14.64 37.47
C ALA A 198 -10.61 -14.77 35.93
N ALA A 199 -11.75 -14.94 35.28
CA ALA A 199 -11.86 -14.71 33.85
C ALA A 199 -11.39 -13.27 33.58
N LYS A 200 -10.45 -13.09 32.65
CA LYS A 200 -9.97 -11.77 32.21
C LYS A 200 -11.11 -11.07 31.46
N GLN A 201 -12.02 -10.45 32.19
CA GLN A 201 -13.06 -9.60 31.62
C GLN A 201 -12.38 -8.49 30.81
N GLU A 202 -12.66 -8.41 29.51
CA GLU A 202 -12.29 -7.22 28.76
C GLU A 202 -12.96 -6.00 29.44
N PRO A 203 -12.24 -4.90 29.66
CA PRO A 203 -12.85 -3.72 30.27
C PRO A 203 -14.03 -3.26 29.41
N PHE A 204 -15.21 -3.25 30.04
CA PHE A 204 -16.45 -2.90 29.37
C PHE A 204 -16.49 -1.39 29.12
N PHE A 205 -16.49 -1.00 27.85
CA PHE A 205 -16.62 0.40 27.43
C PHE A 205 -18.04 0.61 26.86
N PRO A 206 -18.99 1.18 27.61
CA PRO A 206 -20.39 1.30 27.18
C PRO A 206 -20.55 2.10 25.87
N TRP A 207 -19.63 3.02 25.61
CA TRP A 207 -19.58 3.89 24.43
C TRP A 207 -18.91 3.25 23.20
N LYS A 208 -18.40 2.01 23.28
CA LYS A 208 -17.69 1.33 22.17
C LYS A 208 -18.60 1.08 20.97
N GLU A 209 -19.88 0.80 21.19
CA GLU A 209 -20.87 0.61 20.11
C GLU A 209 -21.21 1.94 19.42
N GLU A 210 -21.40 3.01 20.19
CA GLU A 210 -21.62 4.37 19.66
C GLU A 210 -20.38 4.85 18.87
N LEU A 211 -19.17 4.60 19.36
CA LEU A 211 -17.94 4.89 18.62
C LEU A 211 -17.83 4.09 17.32
N ASN A 212 -18.23 2.81 17.31
CA ASN A 212 -18.25 1.99 16.08
C ASN A 212 -19.24 2.58 15.07
N PHE A 213 -20.43 2.99 15.52
CA PHE A 213 -21.41 3.68 14.67
C PHE A 213 -20.87 5.00 14.10
N LEU A 214 -20.24 5.84 14.93
CA LEU A 214 -19.64 7.11 14.51
C LEU A 214 -18.48 6.93 13.52
N VAL A 215 -17.65 5.89 13.67
CA VAL A 215 -16.60 5.57 12.71
C VAL A 215 -17.18 5.07 11.38
N ARG A 216 -18.24 4.26 11.41
CA ARG A 216 -18.99 3.88 10.18
C ARG A 216 -19.65 5.10 9.53
N GLY A 217 -20.13 6.06 10.31
CA GLY A 217 -20.64 7.37 9.86
C GLY A 217 -19.56 8.31 9.31
N GLY A 218 -18.31 8.14 9.74
CA GLY A 218 -17.12 8.80 9.20
C GLY A 218 -16.48 9.75 10.20
N VAL A 219 -15.14 9.78 10.20
CA VAL A 219 -14.37 10.67 11.08
C VAL A 219 -14.27 12.05 10.41
N PRO A 220 -14.56 13.15 11.12
CA PRO A 220 -14.40 14.50 10.59
C PRO A 220 -12.95 14.77 10.13
N MET A 221 -12.79 15.46 9.01
CA MET A 221 -11.49 15.83 8.44
C MET A 221 -10.57 16.48 9.48
N ALA A 222 -11.10 17.33 10.36
CA ALA A 222 -10.33 18.02 11.39
C ALA A 222 -9.84 17.11 12.53
N LEU A 223 -10.44 15.92 12.70
CA LEU A 223 -10.14 14.97 13.79
C LEU A 223 -9.36 13.73 13.32
N ARG A 224 -9.34 13.40 12.02
CA ARG A 224 -8.67 12.20 11.48
C ARG A 224 -7.24 12.04 11.95
N GLY A 225 -6.44 13.11 11.93
CA GLY A 225 -5.05 13.08 12.40
C GLY A 225 -4.91 12.45 13.79
N GLU A 226 -5.60 12.97 14.79
CA GLU A 226 -5.55 12.49 16.18
C GLU A 226 -6.21 11.11 16.34
N LEU A 227 -7.40 10.91 15.75
CA LEU A 227 -8.15 9.67 15.91
C LEU A 227 -7.49 8.47 15.23
N TRP A 228 -6.87 8.65 14.05
CA TRP A 228 -6.14 7.58 13.37
C TRP A 228 -4.90 7.15 14.16
N GLN A 229 -4.16 8.10 14.75
CA GLN A 229 -3.05 7.79 15.68
C GLN A 229 -3.55 7.01 16.91
N ALA A 230 -4.69 7.39 17.46
CA ALA A 230 -5.33 6.68 18.57
C ALA A 230 -5.76 5.25 18.18
N PHE A 231 -6.42 5.08 17.03
CA PHE A 231 -6.89 3.79 16.50
C PHE A 231 -5.75 2.79 16.25
N VAL A 232 -4.60 3.27 15.76
CA VAL A 232 -3.39 2.46 15.55
C VAL A 232 -2.60 2.23 16.85
N GLY A 233 -2.92 2.96 17.92
CA GLY A 233 -2.27 2.85 19.22
C GLY A 233 -0.85 3.42 19.24
N VAL A 234 -0.61 4.52 18.51
CA VAL A 234 0.73 5.15 18.37
C VAL A 234 1.41 5.38 19.71
N LYS A 235 0.68 5.84 20.74
CA LYS A 235 1.23 6.06 22.09
C LYS A 235 1.76 4.79 22.78
N ALA A 236 1.18 3.62 22.50
CA ALA A 236 1.66 2.32 23.02
C ALA A 236 2.77 1.68 22.17
N ARG A 237 3.08 2.29 21.01
CA ARG A 237 4.14 1.87 20.09
C ARG A 237 5.40 2.74 20.19
N ARG A 238 5.21 4.04 20.43
CA ARG A 238 6.27 5.05 20.39
C ARG A 238 7.38 4.75 21.38
N VAL A 239 8.60 4.70 20.85
CA VAL A 239 9.86 4.67 21.60
C VAL A 239 10.59 5.98 21.33
N GLU A 240 10.92 6.73 22.38
CA GLU A 240 11.62 8.02 22.26
C GLU A 240 13.01 7.84 21.63
N GLY A 241 13.40 8.74 20.72
CA GLY A 241 14.67 8.70 19.99
C GLY A 241 14.76 7.67 18.85
N TYR A 242 13.93 6.62 18.84
CA TYR A 242 14.06 5.51 17.89
C TYR A 242 13.92 5.92 16.41
N TYR A 243 13.05 6.89 16.10
CA TYR A 243 12.91 7.42 14.74
C TYR A 243 14.17 8.17 14.29
N ASP A 244 14.76 8.98 15.18
CA ASP A 244 15.97 9.76 14.89
C ASP A 244 17.18 8.83 14.69
N ASP A 245 17.32 7.78 15.49
CA ASP A 245 18.37 6.76 15.36
C ASP A 245 18.36 6.09 13.97
N LEU A 246 17.17 5.80 13.43
CA LEU A 246 17.00 5.24 12.08
C LEU A 246 17.44 6.21 10.96
N LEU A 247 17.39 7.52 11.20
CA LEU A 247 17.81 8.55 10.25
C LEU A 247 19.32 8.82 10.30
N VAL A 248 19.94 8.81 11.48
CA VAL A 248 21.39 9.06 11.68
C VAL A 248 22.27 8.04 10.91
N LEU A 249 21.74 6.84 10.63
CA LEU A 249 22.41 5.82 9.80
C LEU A 249 22.76 6.28 8.37
N ASP A 250 22.06 7.27 7.78
CA ASP A 250 22.48 7.85 6.49
C ASP A 250 23.74 8.69 6.59
N ALA A 251 23.81 9.57 7.60
CA ALA A 251 24.92 10.51 7.75
C ALA A 251 26.28 9.81 7.85
N ASN A 252 26.33 8.64 8.48
CA ASN A 252 27.56 7.84 8.57
C ASN A 252 27.88 7.08 7.28
N THR A 253 26.92 6.86 6.38
CA THR A 253 27.09 6.07 5.16
C THR A 253 27.53 6.95 3.97
N ASP A 254 27.04 8.18 3.88
CA ASP A 254 27.43 9.10 2.81
C ASP A 254 28.78 9.78 3.08
N ASN A 255 29.13 10.07 4.35
CA ASN A 255 30.46 10.60 4.72
C ASN A 255 31.63 9.67 4.33
N ILE A 256 31.39 8.37 4.13
CA ILE A 256 32.42 7.40 3.71
C ILE A 256 32.72 7.50 2.20
N LYS A 257 31.86 8.13 1.39
CA LYS A 257 32.03 8.21 -0.07
C LYS A 257 32.78 9.44 -0.56
N GLU A 258 32.93 10.49 0.25
CA GLU A 258 33.59 11.74 -0.17
C GLU A 258 35.07 11.84 0.22
N SER A 259 35.61 10.92 1.03
CA SER A 259 36.98 11.04 1.58
C SER A 259 38.09 10.34 0.80
N ASP A 260 37.79 9.57 -0.25
CA ASP A 260 38.78 8.66 -0.90
C ASP A 260 39.54 9.33 -2.08
N ALA A 261 40.16 10.48 -1.80
CA ALA A 261 40.88 11.29 -2.79
C ALA A 261 42.25 11.82 -2.32
N SER A 262 43.04 11.01 -1.59
CA SER A 262 44.47 11.26 -1.33
C SER A 262 45.25 10.00 -0.89
N LEU A 263 46.33 9.65 -1.62
CA LEU A 263 47.32 8.59 -1.33
C LEU A 263 48.29 8.98 -0.18
N PRO A 264 49.20 8.10 0.36
CA PRO A 264 49.67 6.80 -0.16
C PRO A 264 49.83 5.63 0.87
N ASN A 265 50.29 4.47 0.37
CA ASN A 265 50.70 3.26 1.11
C ASN A 265 51.62 3.52 2.32
N ASP A 266 51.43 2.82 3.46
CA ASP A 266 52.09 1.52 3.72
C ASP A 266 51.69 0.85 5.08
N THR A 267 51.91 -0.46 5.19
CA THR A 267 51.98 -1.28 6.44
C THR A 267 50.69 -1.73 7.17
N ILE A 268 50.24 -2.94 6.83
CA ILE A 268 49.70 -4.05 7.67
C ILE A 268 49.17 -3.72 9.11
N ARG A 269 47.84 -3.81 9.32
CA ARG A 269 47.24 -4.66 10.37
C ARG A 269 45.73 -4.92 10.17
N MET A 270 45.32 -6.19 10.21
CA MET A 270 43.91 -6.60 10.37
C MET A 270 43.50 -6.55 11.86
N PRO A 271 42.22 -6.35 12.19
CA PRO A 271 41.37 -7.53 12.43
C PRO A 271 40.06 -7.54 11.63
N LYS A 272 39.54 -8.74 11.37
CA LYS A 272 38.31 -8.98 10.62
C LYS A 272 37.06 -8.49 11.37
N LYS A 273 36.22 -7.67 10.74
CA LYS A 273 34.76 -7.64 10.97
C LYS A 273 34.08 -8.53 9.92
N PRO A 274 32.90 -9.13 10.20
CA PRO A 274 32.24 -10.00 9.23
C PRO A 274 31.77 -9.18 8.02
N GLN A 275 32.12 -9.64 6.82
CA GLN A 275 31.59 -9.09 5.57
C GLN A 275 30.14 -9.56 5.37
N GLY A 276 29.22 -8.91 6.08
CA GLY A 276 27.84 -8.80 5.62
C GLY A 276 27.84 -7.86 4.43
N GLY A 277 27.86 -8.40 3.21
CA GLY A 277 27.79 -7.61 1.99
C GLY A 277 26.43 -6.92 1.91
N CYS A 278 26.36 -5.65 2.31
CA CYS A 278 25.18 -4.84 2.09
C CYS A 278 25.02 -4.65 0.57
N ALA A 279 24.12 -5.42 -0.03
CA ALA A 279 23.67 -5.15 -1.38
C ALA A 279 23.17 -3.69 -1.42
N PRO A 280 23.46 -2.91 -2.48
CA PRO A 280 23.01 -1.53 -2.55
C PRO A 280 21.50 -1.49 -2.29
N GLU A 281 21.09 -0.68 -1.31
CA GLU A 281 19.74 -0.62 -0.76
C GLU A 281 18.73 -0.34 -1.89
N LYS A 282 18.22 -1.39 -2.54
CA LYS A 282 17.38 -1.29 -3.76
C LYS A 282 16.18 -0.38 -3.54
N TRP A 283 15.67 -0.39 -2.32
CA TRP A 283 14.58 0.45 -1.85
C TRP A 283 14.90 1.95 -1.90
N LYS A 284 16.14 2.40 -1.66
CA LYS A 284 16.49 3.84 -1.77
C LYS A 284 16.23 4.39 -3.16
N THR A 285 16.74 3.70 -4.19
CA THR A 285 16.53 4.09 -5.58
C THR A 285 15.05 4.04 -5.98
N GLN A 286 14.27 3.15 -5.37
CA GLN A 286 12.84 3.07 -5.61
C GLN A 286 12.06 4.19 -4.90
N ILE A 287 12.42 4.56 -3.66
CA ILE A 287 11.86 5.71 -2.96
C ILE A 287 12.07 6.98 -3.78
N GLU A 288 13.30 7.29 -4.23
CA GLU A 288 13.57 8.51 -5.02
C GLU A 288 12.74 8.61 -6.31
N LYS A 289 12.46 7.47 -6.97
CA LYS A 289 11.57 7.43 -8.15
C LYS A 289 10.11 7.69 -7.79
N ASP A 290 9.71 7.37 -6.56
CA ASP A 290 8.32 7.39 -6.12
C ASP A 290 7.93 8.75 -5.48
N LEU A 291 8.89 9.46 -4.87
CA LEU A 291 8.70 10.81 -4.33
C LEU A 291 8.05 11.81 -5.32
N PRO A 292 8.54 12.03 -6.56
CA PRO A 292 7.96 13.03 -7.47
C PRO A 292 6.59 12.64 -8.04
N ARG A 293 6.23 11.35 -8.00
CA ARG A 293 4.91 10.85 -8.44
C ARG A 293 3.92 10.68 -7.28
N THR A 294 4.31 10.98 -6.05
CA THR A 294 3.43 10.95 -4.88
C THR A 294 2.67 12.27 -4.79
N PHE A 295 1.35 12.21 -5.01
CA PHE A 295 0.43 13.36 -4.98
C PHE A 295 0.96 14.61 -5.71
N PRO A 296 1.27 14.50 -7.02
CA PRO A 296 1.97 15.55 -7.76
C PRO A 296 1.19 16.87 -7.72
N GLY A 297 1.87 17.92 -7.25
CA GLY A 297 1.29 19.25 -7.09
C GLY A 297 0.34 19.41 -5.89
N HIS A 298 0.35 18.50 -4.91
CA HIS A 298 -0.33 18.73 -3.63
C HIS A 298 0.41 19.82 -2.82
N PRO A 299 -0.28 20.84 -2.24
CA PRO A 299 0.40 21.98 -1.61
C PRO A 299 1.34 21.62 -0.46
N ALA A 300 1.00 20.63 0.35
CA ALA A 300 1.81 20.17 1.48
C ALA A 300 2.93 19.17 1.09
N LEU A 301 2.99 18.72 -0.17
CA LEU A 301 4.10 17.94 -0.71
C LEU A 301 4.96 18.88 -1.59
N ASP A 302 5.49 19.91 -0.95
CA ASP A 302 6.53 20.77 -1.51
C ASP A 302 7.92 20.11 -1.36
N GLU A 303 9.00 20.88 -1.34
CA GLU A 303 10.35 20.32 -1.15
C GLU A 303 10.54 19.74 0.25
N ASP A 304 10.11 20.45 1.29
CA ASP A 304 10.19 20.00 2.67
C ASP A 304 9.27 18.81 2.95
N GLY A 305 8.04 18.83 2.41
CA GLY A 305 7.11 17.69 2.46
C GLY A 305 7.64 16.44 1.75
N ARG A 306 8.33 16.59 0.60
CA ARG A 306 9.04 15.47 -0.06
C ARG A 306 10.24 15.00 0.76
N ASN A 307 10.96 15.89 1.43
CA ASN A 307 12.08 15.53 2.30
C ASN A 307 11.59 14.76 3.55
N ALA A 308 10.46 15.15 4.15
CA ALA A 308 9.79 14.40 5.22
C ALA A 308 9.35 13.01 4.74
N LEU A 309 8.72 12.92 3.57
CA LEU A 309 8.31 11.65 2.96
C LEU A 309 9.50 10.71 2.73
N ARG A 310 10.64 11.24 2.25
CA ARG A 310 11.89 10.47 2.09
C ARG A 310 12.37 9.91 3.42
N ARG A 311 12.47 10.75 4.46
CA ARG A 311 12.92 10.34 5.81
C ARG A 311 12.03 9.25 6.38
N LEU A 312 10.71 9.45 6.36
CA LEU A 312 9.74 8.49 6.88
C LEU A 312 9.84 7.12 6.20
N LEU A 313 9.84 7.09 4.86
CA LEU A 313 9.97 5.84 4.09
C LEU A 313 11.32 5.15 4.30
N THR A 314 12.39 5.93 4.44
CA THR A 314 13.75 5.42 4.70
C THR A 314 13.88 4.82 6.09
N ALA A 315 13.31 5.50 7.11
CA ALA A 315 13.25 4.98 8.47
C ALA A 315 12.44 3.69 8.53
N TYR A 316 11.28 3.62 7.86
CA TYR A 316 10.50 2.38 7.77
C TYR A 316 11.30 1.24 7.10
N ALA A 317 11.94 1.49 5.96
CA ALA A 317 12.71 0.48 5.25
C ALA A 317 13.92 -0.06 6.04
N ARG A 318 14.42 0.74 7.00
CA ARG A 318 15.42 0.31 8.00
C ARG A 318 14.83 -0.41 9.19
N HIS A 319 13.64 -0.03 9.64
CA HIS A 319 12.92 -0.69 10.72
C HIS A 319 12.66 -2.17 10.39
N ASN A 320 12.13 -2.43 9.19
CA ASN A 320 11.84 -3.78 8.71
C ASN A 320 12.58 -4.07 7.38
N PRO A 321 13.87 -4.47 7.41
CA PRO A 321 14.65 -4.74 6.19
C PRO A 321 14.14 -5.95 5.36
N SER A 322 13.27 -6.79 5.92
CA SER A 322 12.68 -7.94 5.22
C SER A 322 11.56 -7.54 4.25
N VAL A 323 10.89 -6.41 4.54
CA VAL A 323 9.94 -5.73 3.66
C VAL A 323 10.64 -4.62 2.88
N GLY A 324 11.49 -3.84 3.55
CA GLY A 324 12.13 -2.67 2.99
C GLY A 324 11.10 -1.63 2.55
N TYR A 325 10.95 -1.45 1.24
CA TYR A 325 9.96 -0.56 0.65
C TYR A 325 9.19 -1.29 -0.46
N CYS A 326 7.87 -1.39 -0.31
CA CYS A 326 6.98 -1.85 -1.36
C CYS A 326 6.34 -0.65 -2.10
N GLN A 327 6.22 -0.75 -3.42
CA GLN A 327 5.53 0.26 -4.21
C GLN A 327 4.04 0.31 -3.83
N ALA A 328 3.64 1.45 -3.25
CA ALA A 328 2.33 1.86 -2.73
C ALA A 328 2.54 2.60 -1.38
N MET A 329 3.60 2.23 -0.64
CA MET A 329 3.89 2.77 0.69
C MET A 329 4.17 4.27 0.68
N ASN A 330 4.70 4.80 -0.42
CA ASN A 330 4.82 6.24 -0.66
C ASN A 330 3.49 7.00 -0.52
N PHE A 331 2.39 6.42 -0.98
CA PHE A 331 1.08 7.04 -0.89
C PHE A 331 0.50 6.92 0.54
N PHE A 332 0.76 5.82 1.27
CA PHE A 332 0.38 5.70 2.69
C PHE A 332 1.10 6.76 3.53
N ALA A 333 2.43 6.78 3.46
CA ALA A 333 3.27 7.74 4.17
C ALA A 333 2.93 9.19 3.78
N GLY A 334 2.70 9.43 2.48
CA GLY A 334 2.27 10.73 1.99
C GLY A 334 0.94 11.17 2.61
N LEU A 335 -0.06 10.29 2.68
CA LEU A 335 -1.37 10.58 3.27
C LEU A 335 -1.25 10.87 4.77
N LEU A 336 -0.49 10.05 5.50
CA LEU A 336 -0.25 10.24 6.93
C LEU A 336 0.41 11.60 7.20
N LEU A 337 1.41 11.99 6.41
CA LEU A 337 2.06 13.31 6.51
C LEU A 337 1.13 14.52 6.24
N LEU A 338 -0.01 14.32 5.57
CA LEU A 338 -1.03 15.38 5.44
C LEU A 338 -1.88 15.55 6.71
N LEU A 339 -1.93 14.53 7.56
CA LEU A 339 -2.88 14.43 8.68
C LEU A 339 -2.20 14.54 10.05
N MET A 340 -0.92 14.19 10.18
CA MET A 340 -0.20 14.15 11.46
C MET A 340 1.31 14.46 11.31
N PRO A 341 2.01 14.80 12.42
CA PRO A 341 3.46 15.03 12.40
C PRO A 341 4.28 13.83 11.92
N GLU A 342 5.46 14.09 11.36
CA GLU A 342 6.32 13.09 10.70
C GLU A 342 6.61 11.84 11.54
N GLU A 343 7.01 11.99 12.80
CA GLU A 343 7.30 10.85 13.68
C GLU A 343 6.02 10.03 13.98
N ASN A 344 4.88 10.69 14.18
CA ASN A 344 3.62 10.01 14.42
C ASN A 344 3.11 9.30 13.16
N ALA A 345 3.40 9.86 11.98
CA ALA A 345 3.14 9.22 10.69
C ALA A 345 4.03 7.97 10.49
N PHE A 346 5.29 7.98 10.95
CA PHE A 346 6.14 6.79 11.01
C PHE A 346 5.54 5.70 11.91
N TRP A 347 5.19 6.02 13.16
CA TRP A 347 4.58 5.04 14.08
C TRP A 347 3.21 4.53 13.62
N THR A 348 2.45 5.35 12.89
CA THR A 348 1.17 4.96 12.28
C THR A 348 1.41 4.04 11.08
N LEU A 349 2.38 4.33 10.22
CA LEU A 349 2.75 3.44 9.11
C LEU A 349 3.24 2.08 9.64
N LEU A 350 4.08 2.07 10.67
CA LEU A 350 4.55 0.86 11.34
C LEU A 350 3.37 0.00 11.82
N GLY A 351 2.44 0.59 12.61
CA GLY A 351 1.28 -0.15 13.10
C GLY A 351 0.29 -0.61 12.02
N ILE A 352 0.27 0.03 10.84
CA ILE A 352 -0.47 -0.46 9.68
C ILE A 352 0.25 -1.66 9.06
N ILE A 353 1.52 -1.50 8.69
CA ILE A 353 2.22 -2.52 7.88
C ILE A 353 2.61 -3.74 8.71
N ASP A 354 3.17 -3.57 9.91
CA ASP A 354 3.69 -4.68 10.71
C ASP A 354 2.62 -5.39 11.55
N ASP A 355 1.43 -4.79 11.78
CA ASP A 355 0.34 -5.46 12.53
C ASP A 355 -0.94 -5.70 11.72
N TYR A 356 -1.35 -4.79 10.84
CA TYR A 356 -2.62 -4.94 10.11
C TYR A 356 -2.38 -5.70 8.80
N PHE A 357 -1.17 -5.58 8.25
CA PHE A 357 -0.72 -6.15 6.98
C PHE A 357 0.56 -6.99 7.14
N ASP A 358 0.73 -7.67 8.28
CA ASP A 358 1.87 -8.57 8.50
C ASP A 358 1.97 -9.59 7.35
N GLY A 359 3.20 -9.86 6.92
CA GLY A 359 3.53 -10.68 5.75
C GLY A 359 3.05 -10.17 4.38
N TYR A 360 2.12 -9.21 4.32
CA TYR A 360 1.43 -8.79 3.09
C TYR A 360 2.34 -8.12 2.06
N TYR A 361 3.26 -7.28 2.54
CA TYR A 361 4.20 -6.50 1.72
C TYR A 361 5.60 -7.15 1.62
N SER A 362 5.74 -8.43 2.01
CA SER A 362 6.97 -9.21 1.84
C SER A 362 7.38 -9.37 0.37
N GLU A 363 8.65 -9.69 0.09
CA GLU A 363 9.17 -9.90 -1.28
C GLU A 363 8.37 -10.93 -2.09
N GLU A 364 7.80 -11.92 -1.41
CA GLU A 364 7.00 -13.02 -1.97
C GLU A 364 5.49 -12.71 -2.01
N MET A 365 5.04 -11.70 -1.27
CA MET A 365 3.66 -11.23 -1.18
C MET A 365 2.63 -12.35 -0.91
N ILE A 366 3.01 -13.36 -0.09
CA ILE A 366 2.19 -14.55 0.17
C ILE A 366 0.80 -14.17 0.68
N GLU A 367 0.71 -13.38 1.75
CA GLU A 367 -0.57 -12.99 2.35
C GLU A 367 -1.45 -12.13 1.42
N SER A 368 -0.84 -11.38 0.49
CA SER A 368 -1.56 -10.67 -0.57
C SER A 368 -2.17 -11.64 -1.59
N GLN A 369 -1.41 -12.65 -2.03
CA GLN A 369 -1.92 -13.69 -2.93
C GLN A 369 -3.01 -14.53 -2.26
N VAL A 370 -2.86 -14.86 -0.96
CA VAL A 370 -3.90 -15.56 -0.18
C VAL A 370 -5.18 -14.72 -0.11
N ASP A 371 -5.08 -13.44 0.25
CA ASP A 371 -6.26 -12.56 0.33
C ASP A 371 -6.98 -12.42 -1.04
N GLN A 372 -6.26 -12.46 -2.16
CA GLN A 372 -6.90 -12.49 -3.49
C GLN A 372 -7.66 -13.80 -3.75
N LEU A 373 -7.14 -14.97 -3.35
CA LEU A 373 -7.88 -16.25 -3.49
C LEU A 373 -9.10 -16.31 -2.55
N VAL A 374 -8.96 -15.82 -1.33
CA VAL A 374 -10.07 -15.66 -0.37
C VAL A 374 -11.15 -14.75 -0.97
N PHE A 375 -10.76 -13.61 -1.54
CA PHE A 375 -11.69 -12.68 -2.17
C PHE A 375 -12.37 -13.29 -3.41
N GLU A 376 -11.64 -14.04 -4.24
CA GLU A 376 -12.20 -14.72 -5.41
C GLU A 376 -13.25 -15.77 -5.01
N GLU A 377 -13.02 -16.53 -3.94
CA GLU A 377 -14.03 -17.45 -3.39
C GLU A 377 -15.29 -16.71 -2.94
N LEU A 378 -15.14 -15.60 -2.21
CA LEU A 378 -16.28 -14.78 -1.76
C LEU A 378 -17.06 -14.17 -2.94
N VAL A 379 -16.38 -13.65 -3.97
CA VAL A 379 -17.04 -13.11 -5.17
C VAL A 379 -17.74 -14.23 -5.96
N ARG A 380 -17.16 -15.44 -6.02
CA ARG A 380 -17.78 -16.61 -6.67
C ARG A 380 -19.03 -17.09 -5.94
N GLU A 381 -19.04 -17.02 -4.61
CA GLU A 381 -20.22 -17.33 -3.79
C GLU A 381 -21.33 -16.26 -3.94
N LYS A 382 -21.00 -14.97 -3.81
CA LYS A 382 -22.00 -13.88 -3.79
C LYS A 382 -22.45 -13.45 -5.19
N PHE A 383 -21.57 -13.50 -6.19
CA PHE A 383 -21.82 -12.99 -7.54
C PHE A 383 -21.46 -14.01 -8.64
N PRO A 384 -22.01 -15.24 -8.62
CA PRO A 384 -21.62 -16.30 -9.57
C PRO A 384 -21.81 -15.89 -11.04
N LYS A 385 -22.82 -15.05 -11.35
CA LYS A 385 -23.02 -14.50 -12.70
C LYS A 385 -21.88 -13.59 -13.17
N LEU A 386 -21.33 -12.79 -12.26
CA LEU A 386 -20.20 -11.91 -12.56
C LEU A 386 -18.93 -12.75 -12.77
N VAL A 387 -18.66 -13.71 -11.89
CA VAL A 387 -17.48 -14.58 -12.03
C VAL A 387 -17.54 -15.42 -13.31
N HIS A 388 -18.68 -16.05 -13.62
CA HIS A 388 -18.82 -16.79 -14.89
C HIS A 388 -18.63 -15.91 -16.13
N HIS A 389 -19.02 -14.63 -16.08
CA HIS A 389 -18.78 -13.69 -17.18
C HIS A 389 -17.29 -13.32 -17.28
N LEU A 390 -16.64 -13.02 -16.16
CA LEU A 390 -15.20 -12.74 -16.12
C LEU A 390 -14.37 -13.95 -16.56
N ASP A 391 -14.71 -15.17 -16.11
CA ASP A 391 -14.12 -16.44 -16.53
C ASP A 391 -14.27 -16.65 -18.05
N TYR A 392 -15.46 -16.38 -18.61
CA TYR A 392 -15.73 -16.45 -20.05
C TYR A 392 -14.88 -15.45 -20.85
N LEU A 393 -14.63 -14.26 -20.30
CA LEU A 393 -13.75 -13.25 -20.89
C LEU A 393 -12.25 -13.51 -20.62
N GLY A 394 -11.90 -14.51 -19.81
CA GLY A 394 -10.52 -14.80 -19.40
C GLY A 394 -9.93 -13.79 -18.41
N VAL A 395 -10.76 -13.04 -17.69
CA VAL A 395 -10.36 -12.04 -16.69
C VAL A 395 -10.36 -12.65 -15.29
N GLN A 396 -9.19 -12.76 -14.67
CA GLN A 396 -9.11 -13.16 -13.27
C GLN A 396 -9.51 -11.98 -12.36
N VAL A 397 -10.30 -12.24 -11.32
CA VAL A 397 -10.74 -11.22 -10.34
C VAL A 397 -9.53 -10.48 -9.74
N ALA A 398 -8.47 -11.21 -9.43
CA ALA A 398 -7.22 -10.68 -8.88
C ALA A 398 -6.52 -9.62 -9.78
N TRP A 399 -6.72 -9.65 -11.10
CA TRP A 399 -6.13 -8.64 -12.00
C TRP A 399 -6.74 -7.25 -11.81
N VAL A 400 -8.00 -7.18 -11.35
CA VAL A 400 -8.67 -5.91 -11.05
C VAL A 400 -8.52 -5.54 -9.58
N THR A 401 -8.64 -6.52 -8.67
CA THR A 401 -8.70 -6.24 -7.22
C THR A 401 -7.35 -6.28 -6.51
N GLY A 402 -6.33 -6.91 -7.07
CA GLY A 402 -4.97 -6.87 -6.53
C GLY A 402 -4.45 -5.43 -6.32
N PRO A 403 -4.56 -4.54 -7.34
CA PRO A 403 -4.25 -3.12 -7.18
C PRO A 403 -5.07 -2.41 -6.11
N TRP A 404 -6.35 -2.78 -5.90
CA TRP A 404 -7.21 -2.17 -4.88
C TRP A 404 -6.74 -2.51 -3.46
N PHE A 405 -6.45 -3.77 -3.19
CA PHE A 405 -6.00 -4.21 -1.87
C PHE A 405 -4.58 -3.70 -1.59
N LEU A 406 -3.68 -3.83 -2.56
CA LEU A 406 -2.27 -3.44 -2.40
C LEU A 406 -2.10 -1.95 -2.09
N SER A 407 -2.94 -1.09 -2.67
CA SER A 407 -2.95 0.36 -2.40
C SER A 407 -3.97 0.81 -1.34
N ILE A 408 -4.67 -0.11 -0.68
CA ILE A 408 -5.75 0.21 0.29
C ILE A 408 -6.72 1.25 -0.33
N PHE A 409 -7.17 0.97 -1.56
CA PHE A 409 -8.02 1.79 -2.44
C PHE A 409 -7.50 3.18 -2.84
N MET A 410 -6.35 3.63 -2.36
CA MET A 410 -5.77 4.91 -2.77
C MET A 410 -5.48 4.91 -4.28
N ASN A 411 -5.69 6.07 -4.92
CA ASN A 411 -5.61 6.28 -6.37
C ASN A 411 -6.61 5.45 -7.22
N MET A 412 -7.45 4.61 -6.59
CA MET A 412 -8.51 3.82 -7.25
C MET A 412 -9.88 4.47 -7.08
N LEU A 413 -10.19 4.99 -5.88
CA LEU A 413 -11.45 5.66 -5.56
C LEU A 413 -11.25 7.19 -5.37
N PRO A 414 -12.33 8.00 -5.42
CA PRO A 414 -12.31 9.39 -4.95
C PRO A 414 -11.89 9.50 -3.48
N TRP A 415 -11.20 10.58 -3.10
CA TRP A 415 -10.58 10.73 -1.79
C TRP A 415 -11.52 10.62 -0.60
N GLU A 416 -12.72 11.20 -0.68
CA GLU A 416 -13.72 11.07 0.39
C GLU A 416 -14.04 9.58 0.64
N SER A 417 -14.27 8.80 -0.42
CA SER A 417 -14.50 7.34 -0.34
C SER A 417 -13.29 6.56 0.17
N VAL A 418 -12.06 6.94 -0.21
CA VAL A 418 -10.83 6.34 0.34
C VAL A 418 -10.74 6.58 1.84
N LEU A 419 -10.89 7.84 2.28
CA LEU A 419 -10.74 8.21 3.69
C LEU A 419 -11.80 7.56 4.56
N ARG A 420 -13.02 7.39 4.05
CA ARG A 420 -14.13 6.72 4.75
C ARG A 420 -13.91 5.21 4.89
N ILE A 421 -13.21 4.57 3.94
CA ILE A 421 -12.70 3.18 4.10
C ILE A 421 -11.60 3.13 5.17
N TRP A 422 -10.65 4.07 5.14
CA TRP A 422 -9.54 4.13 6.09
C TRP A 422 -9.99 4.38 7.53
N ASP A 423 -11.00 5.23 7.74
CA ASP A 423 -11.62 5.47 9.05
C ASP A 423 -12.02 4.15 9.74
N VAL A 424 -12.71 3.26 9.00
CA VAL A 424 -13.16 1.95 9.50
C VAL A 424 -12.00 0.95 9.59
N LEU A 425 -11.11 0.90 8.59
CA LEU A 425 -9.97 -0.02 8.57
C LEU A 425 -9.03 0.18 9.75
N LEU A 426 -8.70 1.44 10.07
CA LEU A 426 -7.78 1.73 11.18
C LEU A 426 -8.41 1.44 12.54
N PHE A 427 -9.73 1.68 12.67
CA PHE A 427 -10.51 1.37 13.87
C PHE A 427 -10.67 -0.14 14.09
N ASP A 428 -11.01 -0.91 13.05
CA ASP A 428 -11.12 -2.38 13.12
C ASP A 428 -9.74 -3.04 13.30
N GLY A 429 -8.68 -2.40 12.79
CA GLY A 429 -7.29 -2.81 12.99
C GLY A 429 -6.91 -4.14 12.35
N ASN A 430 -7.57 -4.46 11.24
CA ASN A 430 -7.44 -5.69 10.46
C ASN A 430 -7.85 -5.44 8.99
N ARG A 431 -7.82 -6.50 8.17
CA ARG A 431 -8.05 -6.42 6.71
C ARG A 431 -9.53 -6.55 6.29
N VAL A 432 -10.47 -6.81 7.21
CA VAL A 432 -11.90 -7.06 6.91
C VAL A 432 -12.51 -5.98 6.01
N MET A 433 -12.23 -4.71 6.30
CA MET A 433 -12.81 -3.59 5.56
C MET A 433 -12.41 -3.60 4.06
N LEU A 434 -11.26 -4.18 3.69
CA LEU A 434 -10.87 -4.33 2.28
C LEU A 434 -11.84 -5.26 1.53
N PHE A 435 -12.12 -6.42 2.12
CA PHE A 435 -13.04 -7.41 1.56
C PHE A 435 -14.46 -6.84 1.45
N ARG A 436 -14.95 -6.20 2.52
CA ARG A 436 -16.28 -5.57 2.55
C ARG A 436 -16.42 -4.47 1.50
N ALA A 437 -15.43 -3.59 1.37
CA ALA A 437 -15.43 -2.52 0.36
C ALA A 437 -15.35 -3.07 -1.06
N ALA A 438 -14.50 -4.08 -1.32
CA ALA A 438 -14.38 -4.69 -2.63
C ALA A 438 -15.65 -5.47 -3.03
N LEU A 439 -16.30 -6.18 -2.10
CA LEU A 439 -17.59 -6.83 -2.35
C LEU A 439 -18.69 -5.80 -2.65
N ALA A 440 -18.75 -4.68 -1.91
CA ALA A 440 -19.68 -3.59 -2.19
C ALA A 440 -19.48 -2.98 -3.60
N LEU A 441 -18.23 -2.80 -4.04
CA LEU A 441 -17.93 -2.34 -5.41
C LEU A 441 -18.35 -3.37 -6.48
N MET A 442 -18.17 -4.67 -6.21
CA MET A 442 -18.64 -5.73 -7.10
C MET A 442 -20.18 -5.80 -7.15
N GLU A 443 -20.88 -5.52 -6.05
CA GLU A 443 -22.34 -5.42 -6.04
C GLU A 443 -22.84 -4.22 -6.85
N LEU A 444 -22.26 -3.03 -6.61
CA LEU A 444 -22.63 -1.79 -7.26
C LEU A 444 -22.40 -1.81 -8.77
N TYR A 445 -21.31 -2.44 -9.24
CA TYR A 445 -20.86 -2.34 -10.63
C TYR A 445 -20.88 -3.66 -11.41
N GLY A 446 -20.97 -4.81 -10.74
CA GLY A 446 -21.11 -6.12 -11.37
C GLY A 446 -22.22 -6.20 -12.44
N PRO A 447 -23.43 -5.66 -12.22
CA PRO A 447 -24.48 -5.62 -13.24
C PRO A 447 -24.08 -4.90 -14.54
N ALA A 448 -23.22 -3.87 -14.46
CA ALA A 448 -22.70 -3.18 -15.63
C ALA A 448 -21.55 -3.97 -16.29
N VAL A 449 -20.65 -4.55 -15.49
CA VAL A 449 -19.52 -5.37 -15.98
C VAL A 449 -20.00 -6.61 -16.75
N VAL A 450 -21.11 -7.24 -16.36
CA VAL A 450 -21.72 -8.37 -17.10
C VAL A 450 -22.24 -7.96 -18.50
N THR A 451 -22.29 -6.67 -18.85
CA THR A 451 -22.69 -6.22 -20.19
C THR A 451 -21.55 -6.09 -21.19
N THR A 452 -20.29 -6.18 -20.76
CA THR A 452 -19.11 -6.07 -21.64
C THR A 452 -18.90 -7.32 -22.50
N LYS A 453 -18.10 -7.20 -23.56
CA LYS A 453 -17.89 -8.27 -24.56
C LYS A 453 -16.46 -8.80 -24.64
N ASP A 454 -15.51 -8.08 -24.06
CA ASP A 454 -14.10 -8.42 -24.02
C ASP A 454 -13.48 -8.03 -22.67
N ALA A 455 -12.29 -8.58 -22.42
CA ALA A 455 -11.53 -8.36 -21.19
C ALA A 455 -11.12 -6.90 -20.97
N GLY A 456 -10.76 -6.18 -22.03
CA GLY A 456 -10.30 -4.79 -21.95
C GLY A 456 -11.42 -3.86 -21.52
N ASP A 457 -12.59 -3.99 -22.14
CA ASP A 457 -13.82 -3.27 -21.76
C ASP A 457 -14.23 -3.58 -20.32
N ALA A 458 -14.19 -4.86 -19.90
CA ALA A 458 -14.54 -5.27 -18.53
C ALA A 458 -13.66 -4.59 -17.48
N VAL A 459 -12.33 -4.65 -17.65
CA VAL A 459 -11.35 -4.06 -16.73
C VAL A 459 -11.45 -2.53 -16.75
N THR A 460 -11.52 -1.92 -17.92
CA THR A 460 -11.59 -0.45 -18.08
C THR A 460 -12.88 0.13 -17.50
N LEU A 461 -14.02 -0.53 -17.72
CA LEU A 461 -15.30 -0.12 -17.15
C LEU A 461 -15.28 -0.19 -15.62
N LEU A 462 -14.79 -1.29 -15.04
CA LEU A 462 -14.75 -1.44 -13.58
C LEU A 462 -13.78 -0.44 -12.92
N GLN A 463 -12.61 -0.18 -13.52
CA GLN A 463 -11.69 0.87 -13.08
C GLN A 463 -12.30 2.28 -13.18
N SER A 464 -13.03 2.57 -14.27
CA SER A 464 -13.70 3.85 -14.49
C SER A 464 -14.85 4.09 -13.51
N LEU A 465 -15.63 3.04 -13.20
CA LEU A 465 -16.73 3.10 -12.24
C LEU A 465 -16.21 3.28 -10.81
N ALA A 466 -15.16 2.54 -10.41
CA ALA A 466 -14.48 2.70 -9.11
C ALA A 466 -13.90 4.12 -8.95
N GLY A 467 -13.21 4.65 -9.96
CA GLY A 467 -12.73 6.04 -9.99
C GLY A 467 -13.84 7.11 -9.95
N SER A 468 -15.10 6.68 -10.08
CA SER A 468 -16.31 7.49 -10.11
C SER A 468 -17.25 7.20 -8.91
N THR A 469 -16.80 6.45 -7.90
CA THR A 469 -17.56 6.15 -6.67
C THR A 469 -17.52 7.34 -5.70
N PHE A 470 -18.26 8.40 -6.00
CA PHE A 470 -18.38 9.58 -5.13
C PHE A 470 -19.40 9.41 -3.99
N ASP A 471 -20.27 8.40 -4.03
CA ASP A 471 -21.16 8.12 -2.89
C ASP A 471 -20.40 7.32 -1.81
N SER A 472 -19.63 8.05 -1.00
CA SER A 472 -18.81 7.47 0.08
C SER A 472 -19.66 6.83 1.17
N SER A 473 -20.80 7.45 1.48
CA SER A 473 -21.76 7.00 2.49
C SER A 473 -22.45 5.71 2.05
N GLN A 474 -22.94 5.63 0.81
CA GLN A 474 -23.49 4.39 0.25
C GLN A 474 -22.43 3.28 0.21
N LEU A 475 -21.19 3.59 -0.19
CA LEU A 475 -20.11 2.59 -0.26
C LEU A 475 -19.83 1.97 1.12
N VAL A 476 -19.64 2.79 2.16
CA VAL A 476 -19.36 2.29 3.51
C VAL A 476 -20.58 1.63 4.15
N LEU A 477 -21.80 2.11 3.86
CA LEU A 477 -23.05 1.49 4.31
C LEU A 477 -23.20 0.07 3.74
N THR A 478 -23.08 -0.09 2.42
CA THR A 478 -23.14 -1.40 1.74
C THR A 478 -22.02 -2.32 2.22
N ALA A 479 -20.79 -1.81 2.39
CA ALA A 479 -19.68 -2.58 2.93
C ALA A 479 -19.96 -3.07 4.37
N CYS A 480 -20.31 -2.17 5.29
CA CYS A 480 -20.42 -2.51 6.71
C CYS A 480 -21.70 -3.25 7.09
N MET A 481 -22.82 -3.01 6.39
CA MET A 481 -24.11 -3.66 6.67
C MET A 481 -24.39 -4.82 5.72
N GLY A 482 -24.18 -4.65 4.41
CA GLY A 482 -24.39 -5.71 3.41
C GLY A 482 -23.44 -6.90 3.60
N TYR A 483 -22.21 -6.63 4.03
CA TYR A 483 -21.17 -7.65 4.25
C TYR A 483 -20.77 -7.79 5.73
N GLN A 484 -21.71 -7.51 6.66
CA GLN A 484 -21.47 -7.64 8.11
C GLN A 484 -21.00 -9.06 8.50
N ALA A 485 -21.51 -10.09 7.84
CA ALA A 485 -21.14 -11.50 8.07
C ALA A 485 -19.72 -11.86 7.59
N ILE A 486 -19.03 -10.99 6.86
CA ILE A 486 -17.60 -11.12 6.60
C ILE A 486 -16.87 -10.50 7.78
N ASP A 487 -16.35 -11.32 8.67
CA ASP A 487 -15.55 -10.91 9.82
C ASP A 487 -14.14 -11.54 9.80
N GLU A 488 -13.28 -11.13 10.73
CA GLU A 488 -11.88 -11.56 10.78
C GLU A 488 -11.74 -13.05 11.11
N THR A 489 -12.72 -13.68 11.77
CA THR A 489 -12.67 -15.13 12.05
C THR A 489 -12.95 -15.92 10.78
N MET A 490 -14.00 -15.55 10.04
CA MET A 490 -14.34 -16.13 8.73
C MET A 490 -13.20 -15.96 7.71
N LEU A 491 -12.59 -14.77 7.66
CA LEU A 491 -11.46 -14.52 6.77
C LEU A 491 -10.22 -15.36 7.15
N ASN A 492 -9.93 -15.54 8.44
CA ASN A 492 -8.78 -16.34 8.86
C ASN A 492 -8.93 -17.84 8.54
N GLU A 493 -10.13 -18.40 8.66
CA GLU A 493 -10.37 -19.78 8.22
C GLU A 493 -10.23 -19.94 6.69
N LEU A 494 -10.70 -18.96 5.90
CA LEU A 494 -10.46 -18.94 4.45
C LEU A 494 -8.97 -18.74 4.11
N ARG A 495 -8.22 -17.93 4.87
CA ARG A 495 -6.76 -17.78 4.68
C ARG A 495 -6.03 -19.09 4.96
N LYS A 496 -6.32 -19.77 6.08
CA LYS A 496 -5.76 -21.09 6.42
C LYS A 496 -6.02 -22.10 5.29
N LYS A 497 -7.22 -22.10 4.71
CA LYS A 497 -7.60 -22.95 3.57
C LYS A 497 -6.77 -22.67 2.31
N HIS A 498 -6.51 -21.41 1.97
CA HIS A 498 -5.83 -21.03 0.71
C HIS A 498 -4.30 -20.92 0.79
N ARG A 499 -3.73 -20.64 1.97
CA ARG A 499 -2.28 -20.46 2.16
C ARG A 499 -1.42 -21.61 1.61
N PRO A 500 -1.73 -22.90 1.83
CA PRO A 500 -0.93 -24.00 1.29
C PRO A 500 -0.85 -24.02 -0.25
N ALA A 501 -1.94 -23.61 -0.94
CA ALA A 501 -1.96 -23.58 -2.40
C ALA A 501 -1.06 -22.46 -2.96
N VAL A 502 -1.00 -21.30 -2.29
CA VAL A 502 -0.11 -20.19 -2.67
C VAL A 502 1.36 -20.59 -2.48
N ILE A 503 1.69 -21.20 -1.34
CA ILE A 503 3.05 -21.67 -1.05
C ILE A 503 3.49 -22.70 -2.10
N ALA A 504 2.69 -23.74 -2.35
CA ALA A 504 3.01 -24.77 -3.34
C ALA A 504 3.21 -24.20 -4.76
N ALA A 505 2.36 -23.26 -5.18
CA ALA A 505 2.49 -22.59 -6.48
C ALA A 505 3.76 -21.72 -6.58
N MET A 506 4.21 -21.15 -5.47
CA MET A 506 5.45 -20.37 -5.42
C MET A 506 6.70 -21.24 -5.39
N GLU A 507 6.68 -22.36 -4.66
CA GLU A 507 7.74 -23.37 -4.67
C GLU A 507 7.92 -23.97 -6.07
N GLU A 508 6.83 -24.30 -6.76
CA GLU A 508 6.87 -24.78 -8.15
C GLU A 508 7.49 -23.74 -9.10
N ARG A 509 7.05 -22.47 -9.00
CA ARG A 509 7.63 -21.37 -9.79
C ARG A 509 9.12 -21.18 -9.52
N SER A 510 9.54 -21.32 -8.27
CA SER A 510 10.94 -21.21 -7.83
C SER A 510 11.79 -22.37 -8.33
N ARG A 511 11.27 -23.60 -8.26
CA ARG A 511 11.90 -24.81 -8.80
C ARG A 511 12.12 -24.69 -10.31
N GLY A 512 11.07 -24.34 -11.06
CA GLY A 512 11.17 -24.14 -12.52
C GLY A 512 12.15 -23.02 -12.91
N LEU A 513 12.23 -21.93 -12.12
CA LEU A 513 13.22 -20.88 -12.35
C LEU A 513 14.66 -21.34 -12.09
N ASN A 514 14.88 -22.22 -11.12
CA ASN A 514 16.20 -22.78 -10.82
C ASN A 514 16.62 -23.80 -11.89
N GLU A 515 15.72 -24.71 -12.30
CA GLU A 515 15.95 -25.62 -13.45
C GLU A 515 16.28 -24.84 -14.74
N TRP A 516 15.63 -23.69 -14.96
CA TRP A 516 15.96 -22.79 -16.09
C TRP A 516 17.33 -22.12 -15.96
N LYS A 517 17.75 -21.70 -14.75
CA LYS A 517 19.10 -21.16 -14.50
C LYS A 517 20.18 -22.23 -14.69
N ASP A 518 19.95 -23.44 -14.19
CA ASP A 518 20.91 -24.55 -14.27
C ASP A 518 21.07 -25.05 -15.71
N SER A 519 19.98 -25.12 -16.47
CA SER A 519 20.05 -25.41 -17.91
C SER A 519 20.74 -24.29 -18.71
N LYS A 520 20.59 -23.01 -18.34
CA LYS A 520 21.43 -21.93 -18.90
C LYS A 520 22.90 -22.07 -18.51
N GLY A 521 23.21 -22.45 -17.28
CA GLY A 521 24.58 -22.74 -16.83
C GLY A 521 25.22 -23.91 -17.59
N LEU A 522 24.47 -24.97 -17.88
CA LEU A 522 24.87 -26.07 -18.75
C LEU A 522 25.09 -25.60 -20.20
N ALA A 523 24.19 -24.80 -20.76
CA ALA A 523 24.33 -24.24 -22.10
C ALA A 523 25.58 -23.36 -22.24
N SER A 524 25.86 -22.49 -21.25
CA SER A 524 27.08 -21.67 -21.22
C SER A 524 28.35 -22.52 -21.10
N LYS A 525 28.36 -23.59 -20.28
CA LYS A 525 29.48 -24.54 -20.18
C LYS A 525 29.72 -25.29 -21.50
N LEU A 526 28.66 -25.71 -22.18
CA LEU A 526 28.74 -26.33 -23.52
C LEU A 526 29.23 -25.33 -24.59
N TYR A 527 28.85 -24.06 -24.48
CA TYR A 527 29.36 -23.01 -25.36
C TYR A 527 30.87 -22.76 -25.17
N SER A 528 31.36 -22.74 -23.92
CA SER A 528 32.82 -22.68 -23.67
C SER A 528 33.55 -23.92 -24.20
N PHE A 529 32.94 -25.10 -24.11
CA PHE A 529 33.52 -26.35 -24.62
C PHE A 529 33.69 -26.37 -26.15
N LYS A 530 32.88 -25.60 -26.89
CA LYS A 530 33.04 -25.43 -28.34
C LYS A 530 34.17 -24.48 -28.75
N HIS A 531 34.62 -23.60 -27.85
CA HIS A 531 35.74 -22.68 -28.13
C HIS A 531 37.11 -23.23 -27.73
N ASP A 532 37.17 -24.29 -26.93
CA ASP A 532 38.44 -24.91 -26.48
C ASP A 532 38.84 -26.18 -27.26
N ARG A 533 38.27 -26.39 -28.45
CA ARG A 533 38.63 -27.51 -29.35
C ARG A 533 39.98 -27.32 -30.08
N GLY A 534 40.83 -26.44 -29.57
CA GLY A 534 42.14 -26.07 -30.12
C GLY A 534 43.35 -26.58 -29.33
N SER A 535 43.16 -27.18 -28.15
CA SER A 535 44.26 -27.57 -27.25
C SER A 535 44.25 -29.05 -26.84
N ILE A 536 44.24 -29.95 -27.84
CA ILE A 536 44.75 -31.33 -27.69
C ILE A 536 45.65 -31.62 -28.88
N LEU A 537 46.84 -30.98 -28.88
CA LEU A 537 47.96 -31.31 -29.78
C LEU A 537 49.25 -30.61 -29.30
N THR A 538 49.74 -30.95 -28.10
CA THR A 538 51.18 -30.97 -27.70
C THR A 538 51.35 -31.22 -26.19
N GLU A 539 51.26 -32.47 -25.73
CA GLU A 539 52.06 -32.90 -24.57
C GLU A 539 52.32 -34.42 -24.53
N THR A 540 53.14 -34.91 -25.47
CA THR A 540 54.01 -36.08 -25.26
C THR A 540 55.20 -35.98 -26.20
N ASN A 541 56.24 -35.26 -25.78
CA ASN A 541 57.57 -35.41 -26.35
C ASN A 541 58.28 -36.58 -25.66
N LEU A 542 58.43 -37.70 -26.36
CA LEU A 542 59.54 -38.64 -26.18
C LEU A 542 59.56 -39.63 -27.34
N SER A 543 60.35 -39.31 -28.36
CA SER A 543 60.70 -40.23 -29.44
C SER A 543 61.99 -40.96 -29.10
N GLU A 544 61.97 -42.29 -28.96
CA GLU A 544 63.06 -43.16 -29.46
C GLU A 544 62.72 -44.67 -29.45
N ALA A 545 63.17 -45.34 -30.52
CA ALA A 545 63.55 -46.77 -30.63
C ALA A 545 62.50 -47.93 -30.64
N LEU A 546 62.27 -48.41 -31.87
CA LEU A 546 62.31 -49.82 -32.36
C LEU A 546 61.28 -50.91 -31.97
N GLY A 547 60.74 -51.54 -33.02
CA GLY A 547 60.30 -52.96 -33.09
C GLY A 547 58.86 -53.29 -32.65
N ASP A 548 58.18 -54.32 -33.15
CA ASP A 548 58.43 -55.20 -34.31
C ASP A 548 57.12 -56.00 -34.66
N THR A 549 57.04 -56.54 -35.88
CA THR A 549 56.31 -57.76 -36.33
C THR A 549 54.77 -57.99 -36.17
N GLN A 550 54.08 -58.26 -37.31
CA GLN A 550 53.08 -59.35 -37.57
C GLN A 550 51.74 -59.45 -36.77
N THR A 551 50.62 -60.03 -37.24
CA THR A 551 50.00 -60.37 -38.56
C THR A 551 48.51 -60.74 -38.32
N ASN A 552 47.69 -60.77 -39.39
CA ASN A 552 46.51 -61.63 -39.68
C ASN A 552 45.59 -62.10 -38.51
N GLY A 553 44.26 -62.12 -38.64
CA GLY A 553 43.40 -62.07 -39.84
C GLY A 553 42.48 -63.31 -39.90
N ASP A 554 41.19 -63.07 -40.21
CA ASP A 554 40.17 -64.04 -40.66
C ASP A 554 39.81 -65.22 -39.71
N LEU A 555 38.61 -65.83 -39.73
CA LEU A 555 37.88 -66.30 -40.91
C LEU A 555 36.42 -66.75 -40.58
N HIS A 556 35.50 -66.38 -41.47
CA HIS A 556 34.20 -67.00 -41.82
C HIS A 556 33.07 -67.19 -40.77
N ASN A 557 31.79 -66.83 -41.01
CA ASN A 557 30.89 -66.91 -42.20
C ASN A 557 30.16 -68.26 -42.35
N LEU A 558 28.82 -68.27 -42.23
CA LEU A 558 27.92 -69.19 -42.93
C LEU A 558 26.46 -68.67 -43.00
N LYS A 559 25.76 -69.07 -44.07
CA LYS A 559 24.50 -68.48 -44.61
C LYS A 559 23.21 -69.17 -44.11
N SER A 560 22.08 -68.44 -44.09
CA SER A 560 20.84 -68.70 -44.88
C SER A 560 19.77 -67.62 -44.61
N GLY A 561 18.79 -67.26 -45.46
CA GLY A 561 18.60 -67.56 -46.89
C GLY A 561 17.14 -67.82 -47.33
N SER A 562 16.41 -66.82 -47.87
CA SER A 562 15.13 -66.99 -48.59
C SER A 562 14.81 -65.79 -49.52
N THR A 563 14.23 -66.12 -50.68
CA THR A 563 13.73 -65.26 -51.79
C THR A 563 12.72 -64.18 -51.35
N ASP A 564 12.66 -62.98 -51.98
CA ASP A 564 12.00 -62.81 -53.30
C ASP A 564 12.47 -61.59 -54.15
N ILE A 565 12.40 -61.78 -55.48
CA ILE A 565 12.57 -60.85 -56.64
C ILE A 565 13.56 -59.68 -56.52
N GLU A 566 14.77 -59.91 -57.01
CA GLU A 566 15.67 -58.91 -57.59
C GLU A 566 15.73 -59.13 -59.12
N GLY A 567 15.83 -58.08 -59.93
CA GLY A 567 15.97 -58.27 -61.37
C GLY A 567 15.77 -57.08 -62.30
N TYR A 568 16.60 -56.02 -62.19
CA TYR A 568 17.06 -55.29 -63.37
C TYR A 568 18.42 -54.59 -63.13
N LEU A 569 19.48 -55.32 -63.51
CA LEU A 569 20.83 -54.89 -63.93
C LEU A 569 21.49 -53.69 -63.21
N ASN A 570 22.63 -53.90 -62.53
CA ASN A 570 23.99 -53.94 -63.13
C ASN A 570 24.26 -52.81 -64.14
N GLY A 571 25.24 -51.92 -63.97
CA GLY A 571 26.26 -51.78 -62.92
C GLY A 571 27.50 -51.10 -63.52
N LEU A 572 28.44 -50.63 -62.67
CA LEU A 572 29.90 -50.50 -62.90
C LEU A 572 30.53 -49.51 -61.88
N THR A 573 31.57 -50.00 -61.21
CA THR A 573 32.71 -49.25 -60.61
C THR A 573 32.43 -48.02 -59.73
N VAL A 574 32.59 -48.24 -58.42
CA VAL A 574 32.90 -47.18 -57.44
C VAL A 574 34.31 -46.62 -57.71
N ASP A 575 34.41 -45.30 -57.76
CA ASP A 575 35.58 -44.56 -57.28
C ASP A 575 35.16 -43.72 -56.07
N SER A 576 35.96 -43.78 -55.01
CA SER A 576 36.11 -42.88 -53.85
C SER A 576 34.91 -42.12 -53.22
N GLU A 577 34.86 -42.22 -51.89
CA GLU A 577 34.26 -41.32 -50.87
C GLU A 577 33.01 -41.84 -50.14
N THR A 578 33.26 -42.53 -49.02
CA THR A 578 32.26 -42.88 -48.00
C THR A 578 32.17 -41.80 -46.93
N ASP A 579 31.32 -40.79 -47.14
CA ASP A 579 30.88 -39.92 -46.05
C ASP A 579 29.96 -40.71 -45.10
N SER A 580 30.33 -40.77 -43.82
CA SER A 580 29.55 -41.49 -42.81
C SER A 580 28.44 -40.62 -42.24
N ILE A 581 27.20 -41.12 -42.31
CA ILE A 581 25.99 -40.43 -41.86
C ILE A 581 26.08 -40.12 -40.34
N PRO A 582 25.76 -38.89 -39.87
CA PRO A 582 25.82 -38.56 -38.44
C PRO A 582 24.77 -39.30 -37.61
N ASP A 583 25.14 -39.68 -36.39
CA ASP A 583 24.29 -40.43 -35.46
C ASP A 583 22.96 -39.70 -35.17
N PHE A 584 21.87 -40.45 -35.11
CA PHE A 584 20.52 -39.92 -34.87
C PHE A 584 20.42 -39.18 -33.54
N GLN A 585 21.18 -39.60 -32.53
CA GLN A 585 21.21 -38.93 -31.23
C GLN A 585 21.83 -37.52 -31.33
N GLU A 586 22.87 -37.34 -32.15
CA GLU A 586 23.46 -36.02 -32.41
C GLU A 586 22.49 -35.11 -33.17
N GLN A 587 21.78 -35.63 -34.17
CA GLN A 587 20.77 -34.89 -34.92
C GLN A 587 19.60 -34.41 -34.02
N VAL A 588 19.09 -35.28 -33.14
CA VAL A 588 18.06 -34.91 -32.15
C VAL A 588 18.58 -33.86 -31.17
N THR A 589 19.85 -33.95 -30.77
CA THR A 589 20.47 -32.97 -29.87
C THR A 589 20.64 -31.60 -30.56
N TRP A 590 21.04 -31.59 -31.84
CA TRP A 590 21.12 -30.39 -32.66
C TRP A 590 19.75 -29.72 -32.85
N LEU A 591 18.71 -30.49 -33.19
CA LEU A 591 17.34 -29.98 -33.34
C LEU A 591 16.79 -29.36 -32.05
N LYS A 592 17.12 -29.92 -30.87
CA LYS A 592 16.75 -29.32 -29.57
C LYS A 592 17.44 -27.96 -29.35
N VAL A 593 18.71 -27.83 -29.71
CA VAL A 593 19.46 -26.56 -29.60
C VAL A 593 18.87 -25.50 -30.54
N GLU A 594 18.59 -25.86 -31.79
CA GLU A 594 18.02 -24.92 -32.76
C GLU A 594 16.58 -24.50 -32.36
N LEU A 595 15.78 -25.42 -31.79
CA LEU A 595 14.47 -25.09 -31.22
C LEU A 595 14.57 -24.10 -30.05
N CYS A 596 15.51 -24.29 -29.13
CA CYS A 596 15.73 -23.35 -28.03
C CYS A 596 16.15 -21.96 -28.51
N LYS A 597 17.02 -21.90 -29.52
CA LYS A 597 17.43 -20.64 -30.17
C LYS A 597 16.25 -19.93 -30.81
N LEU A 598 15.43 -20.64 -31.61
CA LEU A 598 14.22 -20.07 -32.23
C LEU A 598 13.20 -19.58 -31.19
N LEU A 599 13.09 -20.24 -30.03
CA LEU A 599 12.23 -19.78 -28.93
C LEU A 599 12.78 -18.50 -28.24
N GLU A 600 14.09 -18.38 -28.07
CA GLU A 600 14.70 -17.17 -27.50
C GLU A 600 14.63 -16.00 -28.50
N GLU A 601 14.85 -16.24 -29.80
CA GLU A 601 14.62 -15.26 -30.88
C GLU A 601 13.15 -14.80 -30.94
N LYS A 602 12.18 -15.73 -30.85
CA LYS A 602 10.75 -15.41 -30.78
C LYS A 602 10.41 -14.57 -29.54
N ARG A 603 10.96 -14.90 -28.37
CA ARG A 603 10.76 -14.13 -27.13
C ARG A 603 11.35 -12.72 -27.25
N SER A 604 12.53 -12.58 -27.82
CA SER A 604 13.15 -11.28 -28.08
C SER A 604 12.40 -10.45 -29.12
N ALA A 605 11.75 -11.09 -30.10
CA ALA A 605 10.87 -10.42 -31.06
C ALA A 605 9.57 -9.92 -30.42
N LEU A 606 8.97 -10.71 -29.52
CA LEU A 606 7.78 -10.30 -28.76
C LEU A 606 8.05 -9.11 -27.84
N LEU A 607 9.15 -9.13 -27.07
CA LEU A 607 9.54 -7.99 -26.23
C LEU A 607 9.76 -6.70 -27.06
N ARG A 608 10.44 -6.81 -28.21
CA ARG A 608 10.60 -5.66 -29.13
C ARG A 608 9.27 -5.17 -29.73
N ALA A 609 8.27 -6.04 -29.90
CA ALA A 609 6.94 -5.65 -30.35
C ALA A 609 6.17 -4.91 -29.25
N GLU A 610 6.25 -5.38 -28.01
CA GLU A 610 5.65 -4.74 -26.82
C GLU A 610 6.26 -3.37 -26.51
N GLU A 611 7.59 -3.23 -26.66
CA GLU A 611 8.30 -1.94 -26.59
C GLU A 611 7.82 -0.95 -27.68
N LEU A 612 7.65 -1.43 -28.92
CA LEU A 612 7.15 -0.62 -30.04
C LEU A 612 5.68 -0.23 -29.88
N GLU A 613 4.83 -1.12 -29.37
CA GLU A 613 3.43 -0.84 -29.06
C GLU A 613 3.31 0.21 -27.94
N THR A 614 4.12 0.07 -26.88
CA THR A 614 4.21 1.06 -25.80
C THR A 614 4.65 2.44 -26.33
N ALA A 615 5.67 2.48 -27.18
CA ALA A 615 6.13 3.72 -27.82
C ALA A 615 5.05 4.35 -28.74
N LEU A 616 4.31 3.53 -29.49
CA LEU A 616 3.21 3.97 -30.33
C LEU A 616 2.06 4.55 -29.50
N MET A 617 1.68 3.89 -28.39
CA MET A 617 0.68 4.40 -27.46
C MET A 617 1.08 5.76 -26.87
N GLU A 618 2.34 5.93 -26.45
CA GLU A 618 2.82 7.21 -25.93
C GLU A 618 2.85 8.32 -27.00
N MET A 619 3.22 7.99 -28.25
CA MET A 619 3.15 8.94 -29.37
C MET A 619 1.70 9.38 -29.63
N VAL A 620 0.76 8.43 -29.71
CA VAL A 620 -0.68 8.74 -29.91
C VAL A 620 -1.25 9.55 -28.74
N LYS A 621 -0.86 9.27 -27.50
CA LYS A 621 -1.25 10.09 -26.33
C LYS A 621 -0.69 11.51 -26.42
N GLN A 622 0.54 11.70 -26.91
CA GLN A 622 1.14 13.02 -27.08
C GLN A 622 0.44 13.82 -28.19
N ASP A 623 0.13 13.20 -29.33
CA ASP A 623 -0.56 13.89 -30.43
C ASP A 623 -2.03 14.19 -30.10
N ASN A 624 -2.75 13.27 -29.43
CA ASN A 624 -4.08 13.56 -28.89
C ASN A 624 -4.04 14.70 -27.86
N ARG A 625 -3.01 14.76 -27.00
CA ARG A 625 -2.81 15.88 -26.08
C ARG A 625 -2.59 17.19 -26.82
N ARG A 626 -1.74 17.22 -27.86
CA ARG A 626 -1.50 18.42 -28.69
C ARG A 626 -2.79 18.90 -29.37
N LEU A 627 -3.56 17.99 -29.97
CA LEU A 627 -4.81 18.31 -30.64
C LEU A 627 -5.87 18.85 -29.66
N LEU A 628 -5.98 18.24 -28.47
CA LEU A 628 -6.85 18.72 -27.40
C LEU A 628 -6.41 20.10 -26.89
N SER A 629 -5.11 20.34 -26.66
CA SER A 629 -4.59 21.64 -26.26
C SER A 629 -4.93 22.73 -27.29
N ALA A 630 -4.66 22.48 -28.58
CA ALA A 630 -4.99 23.42 -29.64
C ALA A 630 -6.51 23.70 -29.74
N LYS A 631 -7.36 22.69 -29.49
CA LYS A 631 -8.81 22.89 -29.48
C LYS A 631 -9.30 23.64 -28.23
N VAL A 632 -8.63 23.48 -27.09
CA VAL A 632 -8.90 24.29 -25.88
C VAL A 632 -8.50 25.74 -26.11
N GLU A 633 -7.32 26.01 -26.67
CA GLU A 633 -6.88 27.38 -27.01
C GLU A 633 -7.88 28.09 -27.94
N GLN A 634 -8.36 27.40 -28.99
CA GLN A 634 -9.40 27.94 -29.87
C GLN A 634 -10.70 28.27 -29.12
N LEU A 635 -11.16 27.39 -28.22
CA LEU A 635 -12.40 27.61 -27.46
C LEU A 635 -12.24 28.72 -26.41
N GLU A 636 -11.04 28.91 -25.85
CA GLU A 636 -10.75 30.03 -24.95
C GLU A 636 -10.76 31.38 -25.69
N GLU A 637 -10.29 31.42 -26.94
CA GLU A 637 -10.38 32.59 -27.82
C GLU A 637 -11.84 32.92 -28.18
N GLU A 638 -12.62 31.93 -28.65
CA GLU A 638 -14.07 32.10 -28.95
C GLU A 638 -14.87 32.57 -27.72
N VAL A 639 -14.57 32.05 -26.52
CA VAL A 639 -15.20 32.50 -25.26
C VAL A 639 -14.78 33.93 -24.89
N SER A 640 -13.54 34.32 -25.18
CA SER A 640 -13.07 35.69 -24.96
C SER A 640 -13.80 36.69 -25.87
N GLU A 641 -13.96 36.37 -27.15
CA GLU A 641 -14.72 37.19 -28.12
C GLU A 641 -16.19 37.34 -27.69
N LEU A 642 -16.85 36.24 -27.31
CA LEU A 642 -18.25 36.26 -26.84
C LEU A 642 -18.43 37.08 -25.56
N ARG A 643 -17.45 37.06 -24.64
CA ARG A 643 -17.46 37.91 -23.43
C ARG A 643 -17.32 39.38 -23.76
N GLN A 644 -16.45 39.74 -24.71
CA GLN A 644 -16.32 41.12 -25.17
C GLN A 644 -17.62 41.60 -25.83
N ALA A 645 -18.17 40.83 -26.77
CA ALA A 645 -19.42 41.16 -27.44
C ALA A 645 -20.61 41.29 -26.46
N LEU A 646 -20.63 40.50 -25.38
CA LEU A 646 -21.63 40.64 -24.31
C LEU A 646 -21.43 41.92 -23.50
N ALA A 647 -20.19 42.29 -23.17
CA ALA A 647 -19.88 43.53 -22.47
C ALA A 647 -20.29 44.76 -23.30
N ASP A 648 -19.93 44.78 -24.59
CA ASP A 648 -20.29 45.85 -25.54
C ASP A 648 -21.83 45.99 -25.66
N LYS A 649 -22.55 44.86 -25.73
CA LYS A 649 -24.02 44.81 -25.73
C LYS A 649 -24.62 45.40 -24.44
N GLN A 650 -24.08 45.05 -23.28
CA GLN A 650 -24.55 45.58 -21.99
C GLN A 650 -24.28 47.08 -21.87
N GLU A 651 -23.14 47.57 -22.38
CA GLU A 651 -22.84 49.00 -22.41
C GLU A 651 -23.80 49.75 -23.35
N GLN A 652 -24.07 49.20 -24.55
CA GLN A 652 -25.04 49.74 -25.49
C GLN A 652 -26.47 49.78 -24.91
N GLU A 653 -26.87 48.76 -24.15
CA GLU A 653 -28.17 48.71 -23.46
C GLU A 653 -28.27 49.77 -22.34
N ARG A 654 -27.23 49.91 -21.50
CA ARG A 654 -27.15 50.98 -20.49
C ARG A 654 -27.23 52.37 -21.13
N ALA A 655 -26.52 52.60 -22.24
CA ALA A 655 -26.56 53.85 -22.97
C ALA A 655 -27.95 54.15 -23.55
N MET A 656 -28.65 53.15 -24.11
CA MET A 656 -30.03 53.32 -24.57
C MET A 656 -31.03 53.60 -23.43
N LEU A 657 -30.83 53.00 -22.25
CA LEU A 657 -31.67 53.27 -21.08
C LEU A 657 -31.45 54.71 -20.55
N GLN A 658 -30.21 55.20 -20.53
CA GLN A 658 -29.90 56.59 -20.17
C GLN A 658 -30.48 57.62 -21.16
N TYR A 659 -30.66 57.26 -22.44
CA TYR A 659 -31.25 58.14 -23.46
C TYR A 659 -32.79 58.10 -23.50
N ARG A 660 -33.42 57.25 -22.68
CA ARG A 660 -34.89 57.09 -22.58
C ARG A 660 -35.48 57.66 -21.28
N SER A 661 -34.64 58.14 -20.36
CA SER A 661 -35.01 58.77 -19.09
C SER A 661 -34.73 60.26 -19.09
#